data_AF-A0A9R1A7T4-F1
#
_entry.id   AF-A0A9R1A7T4-F1
#
_cell.length_a   1.000
_cell.length_b   1.000
_cell.length_c   1.000
_cell.angle_alpha   90.00
_cell.angle_beta   90.00
_cell.angle_gamma   90.00
#
_symmetry.space_group_name_H-M   'P 1'
#
loop_
_entity.id
_entity.type
_entity.pdbx_description
1 polymer ?
#
loop_
_entity_poly.entity_id
_entity_poly.type
_entity_poly.pdbx_seq_one_letter_code
_entity_poly.pdbx_strand_id
1 'polypeptide(L)'
;MTLLLGPPGSGKTTLLLALAGKLGSDLKVSGKVTYNGHGMNEFVAQRSAAYISQHDLHIAEMTVRETLAFSARCQGVGSRYDMLTELSRREKAANIKPDPDLDVYMKAISVGGQDTNIITDYILKILGLDICADTMVGDDMLRGISGGQRKRVTTGEMMVGAERALFMDEISTGLDSSTTYQIVKSLGLITNILSGTTVISLLQPAPETYNLFDDIILLSDGHIVYQGPREHVLEFFESMGFKCPDRKGVADFLQEVTSRKDQPQYWARSNRRYQYVPVKEFARAFQAFHVGQSLSAELSRPFDRSQCHPASLTTSTYGASKTELLRACIEREWLLMKRNMFVYRFRAFQLLVMTVIVMTLFLRTNMHHRTVNDGIVYLGALFFAIVAHMFNGFSELALATIKLPVFFKQRDYLFFPAWAYAIPTWILKIPISCVEVAITVFLGYYVIGFDPDVGRLFKQYLLLLFVNQMAAGLFRFIAALGRTMVVANTLASFALLVLLVLSGFVLSHHDVKKWWIWGYWMSPLQYAMSAIAVNEFLGDKWQRVLQGSNRTLGIDVLKSRGFFTEAKWYWIGVGALVGYVIVFNILFTLALSYLKPLGKSQQILSEDALKEKHANITGETPDGSISAAAGNINSSRRNSAAPEDSGRRGMVLPFAPLAVAFNNMRYSVDMPAEMKAQGVDEDRLLLLKGVSGSFKPGVLTALMGVSGAGKTTLMDVLAGRKTGGYIEGDISISGYPKKQETFARISGYCEQNDIHSPNVTVYESLVYSAWLRLPSDVESETRKMFIEQVMELVELNSLRDALVGLPGVNGLSTEQRKRLTIAVELVANPSIIFMDEPTSGLDARAAAIVMRTVRNTVDTGRTVVCTIHQPSIDIFEAFDEVIMIIVEISFFTHVSKINIFLSRSCS
;
A
#
# COMPACT_ATOMS: atom_id res chain seq x y z
N MET A 1 20.14 -17.95 -11.36
CA MET A 1 18.89 -17.36 -10.84
C MET A 1 18.22 -18.37 -9.92
N THR A 2 17.78 -17.97 -8.73
CA THR A 2 17.28 -18.88 -7.69
C THR A 2 15.82 -18.61 -7.34
N LEU A 3 15.01 -19.66 -7.27
CA LEU A 3 13.62 -19.63 -6.86
C LEU A 3 13.51 -19.92 -5.36
N LEU A 4 12.89 -19.02 -4.59
CA LEU A 4 12.53 -19.23 -3.20
C LEU A 4 11.06 -19.67 -3.11
N LEU A 5 10.83 -20.93 -2.74
CA LEU A 5 9.50 -21.50 -2.49
C LEU A 5 9.28 -21.73 -1.01
N GLY A 6 8.03 -21.67 -0.59
CA GLY A 6 7.64 -22.02 0.77
C GLY A 6 6.22 -21.56 1.07
N PRO A 7 5.48 -22.28 1.92
CA PRO A 7 4.12 -21.89 2.30
C PRO A 7 4.11 -20.51 2.99
N PRO A 8 2.95 -19.82 3.05
CA PRO A 8 2.79 -18.60 3.81
C PRO A 8 3.23 -18.77 5.27
N GLY A 9 3.90 -17.76 5.83
CA GLY A 9 4.41 -17.83 7.21
C GLY A 9 5.63 -18.75 7.44
N SER A 10 6.21 -19.32 6.37
CA SER A 10 7.47 -20.10 6.43
C SER A 10 8.71 -19.25 6.73
N GLY A 11 8.64 -17.93 6.52
CA GLY A 11 9.74 -16.99 6.77
C GLY A 11 10.46 -16.46 5.52
N LYS A 12 9.88 -16.61 4.32
CA LYS A 12 10.46 -16.14 3.04
C LYS A 12 10.87 -14.67 3.08
N THR A 13 9.93 -13.78 3.38
CA THR A 13 10.15 -12.34 3.50
C THR A 13 11.21 -12.01 4.55
N THR A 14 11.16 -12.69 5.71
CA THR A 14 12.14 -12.50 6.78
C THR A 14 13.56 -12.87 6.32
N LEU A 15 13.70 -13.98 5.58
CA LEU A 15 14.97 -14.41 5.00
C LEU A 15 15.49 -13.40 3.97
N LEU A 16 14.66 -12.95 3.03
CA LEU A 16 15.04 -11.96 2.02
C LEU A 16 15.44 -10.62 2.65
N LEU A 17 14.69 -10.15 3.66
CA LEU A 17 15.04 -8.93 4.41
C LEU A 17 16.34 -9.09 5.20
N ALA A 18 16.59 -10.26 5.78
CA ALA A 18 17.85 -10.55 6.45
C ALA A 18 19.03 -10.53 5.47
N LEU A 19 18.88 -11.16 4.32
CA LEU A 19 19.89 -11.16 3.26
C LEU A 19 20.14 -9.75 2.73
N ALA A 20 19.11 -8.91 2.56
CA ALA A 20 19.23 -7.53 2.10
C ALA A 20 19.72 -6.53 3.18
N GLY A 21 19.92 -6.96 4.44
CA GLY A 21 20.40 -6.11 5.53
C GLY A 21 19.33 -5.15 6.06
N LYS A 22 18.06 -5.52 5.92
CA LYS A 22 16.89 -4.71 6.28
C LYS A 22 16.08 -5.27 7.44
N LEU A 23 16.58 -6.32 8.10
CA LEU A 23 15.89 -6.91 9.23
C LEU A 23 15.73 -5.90 10.38
N GLY A 24 14.57 -5.94 11.04
CA GLY A 24 14.27 -5.07 12.18
C GLY A 24 15.30 -5.22 13.30
N SER A 25 15.78 -4.10 13.83
CA SER A 25 16.75 -4.05 14.93
C SER A 25 16.21 -4.63 16.25
N ASP A 26 14.90 -4.83 16.35
CA ASP A 26 14.20 -5.45 17.46
C ASP A 26 14.19 -6.99 17.41
N LEU A 27 14.65 -7.59 16.31
CA LEU A 27 14.71 -9.03 16.11
C LEU A 27 16.09 -9.57 16.52
N LYS A 28 16.10 -10.74 17.17
CA LYS A 28 17.35 -11.44 17.52
C LYS A 28 17.85 -12.20 16.29
N VAL A 29 19.09 -11.93 15.90
CA VAL A 29 19.77 -12.60 14.79
C VAL A 29 20.93 -13.42 15.32
N SER A 30 21.07 -14.65 14.82
CA SER A 30 22.22 -15.51 15.08
C SER A 30 22.72 -16.09 13.75
N GLY A 31 24.03 -16.29 13.62
CA GLY A 31 24.67 -16.70 12.37
C GLY A 31 25.47 -15.58 11.69
N LYS A 32 26.03 -15.87 10.52
CA LYS A 32 26.86 -14.94 9.74
C LYS A 32 26.43 -14.95 8.27
N VAL A 33 26.27 -13.76 7.69
CA VAL A 33 26.05 -13.56 6.26
C VAL A 33 27.31 -12.91 5.67
N THR A 34 27.80 -13.46 4.57
CA THR A 34 28.97 -12.93 3.86
C THR A 34 28.66 -12.72 2.39
N TYR A 35 29.10 -11.59 1.84
CA TYR A 35 29.05 -11.28 0.42
C TYR A 35 30.47 -11.34 -0.13
N ASN A 36 30.76 -12.25 -1.06
CA ASN A 36 32.11 -12.45 -1.60
C ASN A 36 33.20 -12.55 -0.50
N GLY A 37 32.90 -13.24 0.60
CA GLY A 37 33.81 -13.39 1.74
C GLY A 37 33.93 -12.17 2.69
N HIS A 38 33.25 -11.06 2.38
CA HIS A 38 33.14 -9.88 3.24
C HIS A 38 31.92 -9.99 4.17
N GLY A 39 32.10 -9.66 5.45
CA GLY A 39 30.96 -9.58 6.37
C GLY A 39 30.04 -8.41 6.02
N MET A 40 28.76 -8.52 6.38
CA MET A 40 27.74 -7.50 6.11
C MET A 40 28.02 -6.13 6.74
N ASN A 41 28.91 -6.07 7.73
CA ASN A 41 29.34 -4.83 8.39
C ASN A 41 30.49 -4.12 7.67
N GLU A 42 31.13 -4.76 6.67
CA GLU A 42 32.28 -4.20 5.94
C GLU A 42 31.86 -3.26 4.79
N PHE A 43 30.59 -3.28 4.38
CA PHE A 43 30.04 -2.50 3.27
C PHE A 43 28.57 -2.14 3.53
N VAL A 44 27.98 -1.31 2.66
CA VAL A 44 26.56 -0.92 2.78
C VAL A 44 25.68 -1.94 2.05
N ALA A 45 25.14 -2.91 2.79
CA ALA A 45 24.35 -3.99 2.21
C ALA A 45 23.14 -3.50 1.40
N GLN A 46 22.44 -2.47 1.89
CA GLN A 46 21.24 -1.91 1.23
C GLN A 46 21.54 -1.21 -0.10
N ARG A 47 22.82 -0.97 -0.41
CA ARG A 47 23.30 -0.38 -1.68
C ARG A 47 23.90 -1.41 -2.64
N SER A 48 24.33 -2.56 -2.11
CA SER A 48 24.85 -3.67 -2.93
C SER A 48 23.75 -4.68 -3.28
N ALA A 49 22.69 -4.73 -2.46
CA ALA A 49 21.52 -5.56 -2.65
C ALA A 49 20.24 -4.73 -2.73
N ALA A 50 19.44 -4.95 -3.77
CA ALA A 50 18.09 -4.41 -3.87
C ALA A 50 17.08 -5.41 -3.30
N TYR A 51 16.18 -4.94 -2.44
CA TYR A 51 15.01 -5.70 -2.02
C TYR A 51 13.77 -5.11 -2.69
N ILE A 52 13.02 -5.94 -3.40
CA ILE A 52 11.77 -5.56 -4.05
C ILE A 52 10.63 -6.11 -3.19
N SER A 53 9.95 -5.18 -2.52
CA SER A 53 8.85 -5.45 -1.61
C SER A 53 7.60 -5.94 -2.35
N GLN A 54 6.78 -6.73 -1.66
CA GLN A 54 5.42 -7.09 -2.10
C GLN A 54 4.50 -5.87 -2.22
N HIS A 55 4.75 -4.81 -1.45
CA HIS A 55 3.93 -3.61 -1.43
C HIS A 55 4.42 -2.55 -2.43
N ASP A 56 3.52 -2.19 -3.35
CA ASP A 56 3.75 -1.17 -4.37
C ASP A 56 3.46 0.23 -3.84
N LEU A 57 4.45 0.88 -3.22
CA LEU A 57 4.33 2.25 -2.71
C LEU A 57 5.03 3.24 -3.65
N HIS A 58 4.23 4.07 -4.34
CA HIS A 58 4.69 5.07 -5.30
C HIS A 58 4.00 6.41 -5.07
N ILE A 59 4.56 7.49 -5.64
CA ILE A 59 3.89 8.80 -5.66
C ILE A 59 2.88 8.78 -6.81
N ALA A 60 1.59 8.83 -6.47
CA ALA A 60 0.49 8.72 -7.42
C ALA A 60 0.53 9.80 -8.52
N GLU A 61 1.00 11.00 -8.17
CA GLU A 61 1.06 12.15 -9.08
C GLU A 61 2.32 12.17 -9.96
N MET A 62 3.13 11.12 -10.01
CA MET A 62 4.26 10.98 -10.94
C MET A 62 3.92 10.04 -12.09
N THR A 63 4.55 10.22 -13.26
CA THR A 63 4.47 9.23 -14.33
C THR A 63 5.41 8.06 -14.06
N VAL A 64 5.22 6.95 -14.77
CA VAL A 64 6.10 5.79 -14.69
C VAL A 64 7.55 6.17 -15.01
N ARG A 65 7.77 6.89 -16.10
CA ARG A 65 9.08 7.39 -16.53
C ARG A 65 9.72 8.31 -15.49
N GLU A 66 8.96 9.26 -14.96
CA GLU A 66 9.47 10.20 -13.94
C GLU A 66 9.87 9.48 -12.66
N THR A 67 9.14 8.44 -12.27
CA THR A 67 9.42 7.63 -11.08
C THR A 67 10.75 6.90 -11.24
N LEU A 68 10.95 6.21 -12.37
CA LEU A 68 12.20 5.51 -12.66
C LEU A 68 13.37 6.48 -12.83
N ALA A 69 13.16 7.61 -13.52
CA ALA A 69 14.19 8.62 -13.72
C ALA A 69 14.62 9.29 -12.40
N PHE A 70 13.68 9.52 -11.48
CA PHE A 70 13.99 10.01 -10.14
C PHE A 70 14.82 8.98 -9.36
N SER A 71 14.44 7.69 -9.42
CA SER A 71 15.23 6.61 -8.82
C SER A 71 16.65 6.56 -9.40
N ALA A 72 16.80 6.63 -10.73
CA ALA A 72 18.08 6.65 -11.42
C ALA A 72 19.02 7.74 -10.91
N ARG A 73 18.48 8.96 -10.76
CA ARG A 73 19.25 10.12 -10.28
C ARG A 73 19.67 9.99 -8.82
N CYS A 74 18.83 9.37 -7.98
CA CYS A 74 19.14 9.19 -6.56
C CYS A 74 20.14 8.04 -6.32
N GLN A 75 19.91 6.90 -6.97
CA GLN A 75 20.73 5.70 -6.81
C GLN A 75 22.08 5.81 -7.52
N GLY A 76 22.18 6.66 -8.54
CA GLY A 76 23.37 6.84 -9.36
C GLY A 76 23.64 5.62 -10.25
N VAL A 77 24.40 5.84 -11.33
CA VAL A 77 24.75 4.78 -12.30
C VAL A 77 25.84 3.83 -11.74
N GLY A 78 26.41 4.15 -10.57
CA GLY A 78 27.49 3.40 -9.93
C GLY A 78 28.73 3.30 -10.82
N SER A 79 29.55 2.27 -10.62
CA SER A 79 30.78 2.04 -11.40
C SER A 79 30.53 1.57 -12.84
N ARG A 80 29.27 1.43 -13.28
CA ARG A 80 28.95 1.08 -14.68
C ARG A 80 29.43 2.17 -15.62
N TYR A 81 29.28 3.44 -15.23
CA TYR A 81 29.80 4.57 -16.00
C TYR A 81 31.32 4.54 -16.09
N ASP A 82 32.02 4.39 -14.96
CA ASP A 82 33.48 4.35 -14.95
C ASP A 82 34.02 3.17 -15.77
N MET A 83 33.39 2.00 -15.69
CA MET A 83 33.74 0.84 -16.52
C MET A 83 33.49 1.08 -17.99
N LEU A 84 32.34 1.64 -18.39
CA LEU A 84 32.04 1.93 -19.80
C LEU A 84 32.95 3.04 -20.34
N THR A 85 33.32 4.02 -19.52
CA THR A 85 34.23 5.10 -19.91
C THR A 85 35.66 4.60 -20.07
N GLU A 86 36.12 3.72 -19.17
CA GLU A 86 37.41 3.03 -19.28
C GLU A 86 37.43 2.04 -20.45
N LEU A 87 36.33 1.34 -20.71
CA LEU A 87 36.19 0.44 -21.87
C LEU A 87 36.28 1.24 -23.17
N SER A 88 35.54 2.36 -23.29
CA SER A 88 35.64 3.27 -24.45
C SER A 88 37.06 3.84 -24.62
N ARG A 89 37.75 4.17 -23.52
CA ARG A 89 39.16 4.59 -23.56
C ARG A 89 40.06 3.47 -24.09
N ARG A 90 39.86 2.23 -23.64
CA ARG A 90 40.64 1.06 -24.09
C ARG A 90 40.35 0.67 -25.53
N GLU A 91 39.10 0.74 -25.97
CA GLU A 91 38.71 0.52 -27.37
C GLU A 91 39.36 1.55 -28.30
N LYS A 92 39.37 2.84 -27.90
CA LYS A 92 40.10 3.89 -28.62
C LYS A 92 41.61 3.65 -28.65
N ALA A 93 42.20 3.19 -27.55
CA ALA A 93 43.63 2.86 -27.49
C ALA A 93 43.99 1.62 -28.32
N ALA A 94 43.08 0.64 -28.39
CA ALA A 94 43.23 -0.60 -29.16
C ALA A 94 42.75 -0.47 -30.62
N ASN A 95 42.25 0.70 -31.03
CA ASN A 95 41.73 0.99 -32.37
C ASN A 95 40.59 0.04 -32.82
N ILE A 96 39.78 -0.43 -31.86
CA ILE A 96 38.63 -1.28 -32.11
C ILE A 96 37.46 -0.37 -32.49
N LYS A 97 36.85 -0.59 -33.66
CA LYS A 97 35.60 0.07 -34.04
C LYS A 97 34.43 -0.67 -33.37
N PRO A 98 33.70 -0.06 -32.42
CA PRO A 98 32.52 -0.67 -31.86
C PRO A 98 31.42 -0.75 -32.92
N ASP A 99 30.45 -1.63 -32.70
CA ASP A 99 29.20 -1.67 -33.46
C ASP A 99 28.55 -0.27 -33.46
N PRO A 100 28.05 0.24 -34.61
CA PRO A 100 27.45 1.57 -34.70
C PRO A 100 26.35 1.82 -33.66
N ASP A 101 25.50 0.83 -33.37
CA ASP A 101 24.40 0.99 -32.41
C ASP A 101 24.94 1.03 -30.97
N LEU A 102 25.99 0.26 -30.70
CA LEU A 102 26.69 0.26 -29.42
C LEU A 102 27.49 1.56 -29.23
N ASP A 103 28.13 2.08 -30.27
CA ASP A 103 28.89 3.34 -30.24
C ASP A 103 27.97 4.55 -30.05
N VAL A 104 26.78 4.55 -30.67
CA VAL A 104 25.75 5.57 -30.42
C VAL A 104 25.27 5.50 -28.97
N TYR A 105 25.02 4.30 -28.44
CA TYR A 105 24.63 4.09 -27.05
C TYR A 105 25.72 4.58 -26.07
N MET A 106 26.98 4.21 -26.32
CA MET A 106 28.15 4.61 -25.53
C MET A 106 28.40 6.11 -25.58
N LYS A 107 28.24 6.74 -26.75
CA LYS A 107 28.34 8.19 -26.92
C LYS A 107 27.20 8.91 -26.21
N ALA A 108 25.97 8.41 -26.31
CA ALA A 108 24.82 9.00 -25.64
C ALA A 108 24.95 8.95 -24.11
N ILE A 109 25.57 7.90 -23.55
CA ILE A 109 25.90 7.79 -22.12
C ILE A 109 27.08 8.70 -21.73
N SER A 110 27.97 9.05 -22.65
CA SER A 110 29.15 9.90 -22.37
C SER A 110 28.86 11.40 -22.38
N VAL A 111 27.69 11.84 -22.88
CA VAL A 111 27.28 13.25 -22.92
C VAL A 111 26.56 13.60 -21.63
N GLY A 112 27.32 14.13 -20.65
CA GLY A 112 26.84 14.41 -19.31
C GLY A 112 25.51 15.16 -19.27
N GLY A 113 24.52 14.56 -18.59
CA GLY A 113 23.18 15.12 -18.36
C GLY A 113 22.03 14.33 -18.96
N GLN A 114 22.26 13.35 -19.85
CA GLN A 114 21.23 12.45 -20.39
C GLN A 114 21.37 10.98 -19.93
N ASP A 115 22.41 10.67 -19.17
CA ASP A 115 22.83 9.31 -18.78
C ASP A 115 21.73 8.54 -18.01
N THR A 116 20.98 9.23 -17.15
CA THR A 116 19.89 8.63 -16.36
C THR A 116 18.65 8.30 -17.19
N ASN A 117 18.42 9.04 -18.28
CA ASN A 117 17.24 8.84 -19.12
C ASN A 117 17.38 7.59 -19.98
N ILE A 118 18.59 7.29 -20.46
CA ILE A 118 18.87 6.12 -21.31
C ILE A 118 18.69 4.81 -20.54
N ILE A 119 19.22 4.72 -19.31
CA ILE A 119 19.03 3.55 -18.45
C ILE A 119 17.54 3.39 -18.11
N THR A 120 16.86 4.50 -17.82
CA THR A 120 15.41 4.50 -17.58
C THR A 120 14.65 3.95 -18.79
N ASP A 121 14.96 4.41 -20.00
CA ASP A 121 14.34 3.94 -21.25
C ASP A 121 14.61 2.46 -21.52
N TYR A 122 15.82 2.00 -21.21
CA TYR A 122 16.19 0.60 -21.35
C TYR A 122 15.40 -0.29 -20.39
N ILE A 123 15.31 0.10 -19.10
CA ILE A 123 14.52 -0.63 -18.11
C ILE A 123 13.02 -0.60 -18.43
N LEU A 124 12.49 0.53 -18.91
CA LEU A 124 11.10 0.65 -19.38
C LEU A 124 10.82 -0.37 -20.49
N LYS A 125 11.71 -0.50 -21.48
CA LYS A 125 11.56 -1.48 -22.57
C LYS A 125 11.64 -2.92 -22.07
N ILE A 126 12.60 -3.26 -21.21
CA ILE A 126 12.76 -4.64 -20.73
C ILE A 126 11.54 -5.10 -19.90
N LEU A 127 10.96 -4.18 -19.12
CA LEU A 127 9.78 -4.47 -18.32
C LEU A 127 8.46 -4.31 -19.11
N GLY A 128 8.51 -3.95 -20.40
CA GLY A 128 7.32 -3.72 -21.22
C GLY A 128 6.42 -2.61 -20.66
N LEU A 129 7.04 -1.55 -20.15
CA LEU A 129 6.41 -0.36 -19.58
C LEU A 129 6.51 0.86 -20.53
N ASP A 130 7.02 0.66 -21.74
CA ASP A 130 7.14 1.67 -22.79
C ASP A 130 5.78 2.27 -23.18
N ILE A 131 4.74 1.43 -23.30
CA ILE A 131 3.38 1.86 -23.67
C ILE A 131 2.78 2.80 -22.60
N CYS A 132 3.09 2.59 -21.32
CA CYS A 132 2.57 3.38 -20.20
C CYS A 132 3.60 4.30 -19.55
N ALA A 133 4.74 4.55 -20.21
CA ALA A 133 5.85 5.30 -19.63
C ALA A 133 5.44 6.72 -19.19
N ASP A 134 4.58 7.38 -19.96
CA ASP A 134 4.12 8.74 -19.70
C ASP A 134 2.72 8.79 -19.03
N THR A 135 2.20 7.63 -18.62
CA THR A 135 0.96 7.52 -17.84
C THR A 135 1.25 7.74 -16.35
N MET A 136 0.29 8.36 -15.65
CA MET A 136 0.35 8.55 -14.20
C MET A 136 0.31 7.20 -13.47
N VAL A 137 1.13 7.03 -12.43
CA VAL A 137 1.12 5.80 -11.62
C VAL A 137 -0.23 5.63 -10.92
N GLY A 138 -0.78 6.72 -10.37
CA GLY A 138 -2.07 6.71 -9.69
C GLY A 138 -2.07 5.98 -8.33
N ASP A 139 -3.22 6.01 -7.67
CA ASP A 139 -3.53 5.33 -6.42
C ASP A 139 -5.00 4.87 -6.43
N ASP A 140 -5.56 4.55 -5.26
CA ASP A 140 -6.96 4.09 -5.15
C ASP A 140 -7.98 5.21 -5.51
N MET A 141 -7.57 6.48 -5.48
CA MET A 141 -8.42 7.65 -5.75
C MET A 141 -8.13 8.29 -7.12
N LEU A 142 -6.87 8.26 -7.55
CA LEU A 142 -6.37 8.76 -8.82
C LEU A 142 -6.16 7.60 -9.78
N ARG A 143 -6.98 7.52 -10.82
CA ARG A 143 -6.82 6.54 -11.88
C ARG A 143 -5.40 6.63 -12.47
N GLY A 144 -4.74 5.49 -12.58
CA GLY A 144 -3.40 5.37 -13.16
C GLY A 144 -3.19 4.05 -13.87
N ILE A 145 -1.98 3.50 -13.75
CA ILE A 145 -1.60 2.23 -14.36
C ILE A 145 -2.28 1.04 -13.68
N SER A 146 -2.35 -0.10 -14.38
CA SER A 146 -2.91 -1.33 -13.80
C SER A 146 -2.04 -1.86 -12.65
N GLY A 147 -2.62 -2.67 -11.75
CA GLY A 147 -1.88 -3.27 -10.63
C GLY A 147 -0.65 -4.06 -11.10
N GLY A 148 -0.78 -4.80 -12.21
CA GLY A 148 0.34 -5.53 -12.80
C GLY A 148 1.42 -4.64 -13.41
N GLN A 149 1.05 -3.52 -14.04
CA GLN A 149 2.01 -2.50 -14.47
C GLN A 149 2.71 -1.87 -13.25
N ARG A 150 1.96 -1.56 -12.19
CA ARG A 150 2.50 -0.97 -10.96
C ARG A 150 3.55 -1.85 -10.29
N LYS A 151 3.37 -3.18 -10.30
CA LYS A 151 4.38 -4.14 -9.83
C LYS A 151 5.67 -4.09 -10.63
N ARG A 152 5.54 -4.00 -11.96
CA ARG A 152 6.69 -3.80 -12.84
C ARG A 152 7.38 -2.46 -12.58
N VAL A 153 6.64 -1.39 -12.27
CA VAL A 153 7.23 -0.11 -11.86
C VAL A 153 8.03 -0.25 -10.56
N THR A 154 7.52 -0.98 -9.56
CA THR A 154 8.25 -1.27 -8.30
C THR A 154 9.56 -2.01 -8.59
N THR A 155 9.51 -3.03 -9.45
CA THR A 155 10.70 -3.77 -9.90
C THR A 155 11.68 -2.84 -10.63
N GLY A 156 11.20 -2.03 -11.57
CA GLY A 156 12.01 -1.07 -12.32
C GLY A 156 12.67 -0.01 -11.43
N GLU A 157 11.93 0.59 -10.50
CA GLU A 157 12.43 1.59 -9.55
C GLU A 157 13.64 1.06 -8.77
N MET A 158 13.61 -0.20 -8.34
CA MET A 158 14.70 -0.82 -7.59
C MET A 158 15.84 -1.35 -8.48
N MET A 159 15.56 -1.72 -9.74
CA MET A 159 16.55 -2.30 -10.67
C MET A 159 17.39 -1.27 -11.41
N VAL A 160 16.93 -0.03 -11.50
CA VAL A 160 17.62 1.06 -12.20
C VAL A 160 19.00 1.35 -11.58
N GLY A 161 19.20 1.04 -10.31
CA GLY A 161 20.45 1.27 -9.61
C GLY A 161 21.58 0.30 -9.99
N ALA A 162 22.68 0.42 -9.25
CA ALA A 162 23.91 -0.33 -9.48
C ALA A 162 23.98 -1.66 -8.71
N GLU A 163 22.88 -2.07 -8.07
CA GLU A 163 22.78 -3.28 -7.26
C GLU A 163 23.03 -4.54 -8.11
N ARG A 164 23.77 -5.50 -7.55
CA ARG A 164 24.10 -6.77 -8.22
C ARG A 164 23.39 -7.97 -7.61
N ALA A 165 22.92 -7.84 -6.38
CA ALA A 165 22.07 -8.82 -5.71
C ALA A 165 20.62 -8.32 -5.70
N LEU A 166 19.71 -9.06 -6.33
CA LEU A 166 18.29 -8.74 -6.38
C LEU A 166 17.51 -9.76 -5.55
N PHE A 167 16.84 -9.27 -4.50
CA PHE A 167 15.96 -10.06 -3.64
C PHE A 167 14.51 -9.63 -3.90
N MET A 168 13.75 -10.47 -4.58
CA MET A 168 12.41 -10.16 -5.06
C MET A 168 11.36 -10.92 -4.26
N ASP A 169 10.44 -10.20 -3.61
CA ASP A 169 9.43 -10.81 -2.75
C ASP A 169 8.04 -10.81 -3.39
N GLU A 170 7.55 -12.01 -3.73
CA GLU A 170 6.19 -12.27 -4.24
C GLU A 170 5.78 -11.38 -5.44
N ILE A 171 6.72 -11.14 -6.36
CA ILE A 171 6.54 -10.23 -7.52
C ILE A 171 5.47 -10.66 -8.53
N SER A 172 5.00 -11.91 -8.48
CA SER A 172 3.95 -12.44 -9.36
C SER A 172 2.52 -12.18 -8.88
N THR A 173 2.34 -11.69 -7.65
CA THR A 173 1.00 -11.52 -7.08
C THR A 173 0.20 -10.49 -7.90
N GLY A 174 -0.99 -10.83 -8.37
CA GLY A 174 -1.81 -9.92 -9.22
C GLY A 174 -1.31 -9.74 -10.66
N LEU A 175 -0.39 -10.60 -11.13
CA LEU A 175 -0.01 -10.72 -12.54
C LEU A 175 -0.58 -11.99 -13.16
N ASP A 176 -0.83 -11.97 -14.47
CA ASP A 176 -1.11 -13.20 -15.24
C ASP A 176 0.17 -14.03 -15.44
N SER A 177 0.00 -15.33 -15.70
CA SER A 177 1.12 -16.23 -15.96
C SER A 177 1.99 -15.80 -17.12
N SER A 178 1.39 -15.32 -18.21
CA SER A 178 2.15 -14.95 -19.40
C SER A 178 3.05 -13.75 -19.13
N THR A 179 2.53 -12.72 -18.47
CA THR A 179 3.32 -11.56 -18.02
C THR A 179 4.35 -11.97 -16.97
N THR A 180 4.00 -12.84 -16.03
CA THR A 180 4.95 -13.37 -15.03
C THR A 180 6.11 -14.10 -15.69
N TYR A 181 5.83 -14.98 -16.66
CA TYR A 181 6.84 -15.69 -17.44
C TYR A 181 7.74 -14.72 -18.19
N GLN A 182 7.17 -13.72 -18.86
CA GLN A 182 7.94 -12.69 -19.58
C GLN A 182 8.86 -11.90 -18.64
N ILE A 183 8.36 -11.48 -17.47
CA ILE A 183 9.16 -10.75 -16.47
C ILE A 183 10.29 -11.64 -15.96
N VAL A 184 10.01 -12.86 -15.52
CA VAL A 184 11.04 -13.78 -14.99
C VAL A 184 12.08 -14.10 -16.07
N LYS A 185 11.65 -14.29 -17.33
CA LYS A 185 12.56 -14.49 -18.46
C LYS A 185 13.46 -13.27 -18.68
N SER A 186 12.90 -12.06 -18.69
CA SER A 186 13.66 -10.81 -18.79
C SER A 186 14.66 -10.66 -17.63
N LEU A 187 14.24 -10.98 -16.40
CA LEU A 187 15.12 -10.96 -15.23
C LEU A 187 16.25 -11.99 -15.33
N GLY A 188 15.97 -13.18 -15.86
CA GLY A 188 16.99 -14.19 -16.15
C GLY A 188 18.03 -13.67 -17.14
N LEU A 189 17.60 -13.05 -18.23
CA LEU A 189 18.50 -12.42 -19.22
C LEU A 189 19.35 -11.32 -18.58
N ILE A 190 18.76 -10.44 -17.78
CA ILE A 190 19.48 -9.39 -17.06
C ILE A 190 20.50 -9.97 -16.09
N THR A 191 20.11 -11.00 -15.33
CA THR A 191 20.99 -11.66 -14.36
C THR A 191 22.22 -12.24 -15.05
N ASN A 192 22.03 -12.84 -16.23
CA ASN A 192 23.11 -13.39 -17.05
C ASN A 192 24.02 -12.29 -17.63
N ILE A 193 23.43 -11.23 -18.21
CA ILE A 193 24.18 -10.12 -18.81
C ILE A 193 24.99 -9.36 -17.76
N LEU A 194 24.38 -9.05 -16.62
CA LEU A 194 25.01 -8.28 -15.54
C LEU A 194 25.91 -9.14 -14.63
N SER A 195 25.91 -10.47 -14.82
CA SER A 195 26.55 -11.43 -13.90
C SER A 195 26.14 -11.17 -12.44
N GLY A 196 24.84 -10.98 -12.23
CA GLY A 196 24.23 -10.69 -10.93
C GLY A 196 23.72 -11.94 -10.20
N THR A 197 23.28 -11.77 -8.96
CA THR A 197 22.58 -12.81 -8.19
C THR A 197 21.14 -12.39 -8.00
N THR A 198 20.19 -13.19 -8.47
CA THR A 198 18.76 -12.89 -8.37
C THR A 198 18.06 -14.03 -7.64
N VAL A 199 17.43 -13.72 -6.52
CA VAL A 199 16.60 -14.63 -5.72
C VAL A 199 15.16 -14.12 -5.77
N ILE A 200 14.26 -14.93 -6.31
CA ILE A 200 12.86 -14.56 -6.51
C ILE A 200 11.99 -15.47 -5.68
N SER A 201 11.21 -14.89 -4.77
CA SER A 201 10.11 -15.55 -4.07
C SER A 201 8.88 -15.53 -4.97
N LEU A 202 8.39 -16.71 -5.34
CA LEU A 202 7.13 -16.87 -6.06
C LEU A 202 6.20 -17.78 -5.26
N LEU A 203 4.93 -17.43 -5.26
CA LEU A 203 3.90 -18.19 -4.56
C LEU A 203 3.54 -19.47 -5.31
N GLN A 204 3.22 -19.37 -6.60
CA GLN A 204 2.82 -20.50 -7.44
C GLN A 204 3.27 -20.26 -8.89
N PRO A 205 4.55 -20.53 -9.20
CA PRO A 205 5.00 -20.42 -10.57
C PRO A 205 4.37 -21.51 -11.45
N ALA A 206 3.87 -21.11 -12.62
CA ALA A 206 3.50 -22.06 -13.66
C ALA A 206 4.71 -22.92 -14.06
N PRO A 207 4.51 -24.16 -14.56
CA PRO A 207 5.61 -25.06 -14.93
C PRO A 207 6.64 -24.42 -15.86
N GLU A 208 6.20 -23.60 -16.81
CA GLU A 208 7.06 -22.88 -17.75
C GLU A 208 7.95 -21.86 -17.03
N THR A 209 7.38 -21.13 -16.06
CA THR A 209 8.11 -20.16 -15.23
C THR A 209 9.06 -20.85 -14.26
N TYR A 210 8.64 -21.98 -13.68
CA TYR A 210 9.46 -22.81 -12.80
C TYR A 210 10.73 -23.31 -13.51
N ASN A 211 10.60 -23.68 -14.79
CA ASN A 211 11.72 -24.17 -15.60
C ASN A 211 12.74 -23.08 -15.99
N LEU A 212 12.46 -21.79 -15.74
CA LEU A 212 13.43 -20.71 -15.97
C LEU A 212 14.49 -20.61 -14.87
N PHE A 213 14.30 -21.27 -13.73
CA PHE A 213 15.21 -21.18 -12.58
C PHE A 213 16.25 -22.29 -12.57
N ASP A 214 17.47 -21.92 -12.18
CA ASP A 214 18.61 -22.84 -12.07
C ASP A 214 18.55 -23.60 -10.73
N ASP A 215 18.36 -22.85 -9.65
CA ASP A 215 18.35 -23.35 -8.27
C ASP A 215 17.03 -23.09 -7.55
N ILE A 216 16.74 -23.90 -6.55
CA ILE A 216 15.58 -23.78 -5.66
C ILE A 216 16.03 -23.74 -4.21
N ILE A 217 15.43 -22.83 -3.44
CA ILE A 217 15.44 -22.84 -1.98
C ILE A 217 14.00 -23.12 -1.54
N LEU A 218 13.78 -24.25 -0.86
CA LEU A 218 12.49 -24.60 -0.26
C LEU A 218 12.54 -24.34 1.24
N LEU A 219 11.73 -23.39 1.71
CA LEU A 219 11.62 -23.00 3.10
C LEU A 219 10.28 -23.47 3.68
N SER A 220 10.30 -24.15 4.82
CA SER A 220 9.09 -24.53 5.55
C SER A 220 9.31 -24.36 7.05
N ASP A 221 8.36 -23.72 7.73
CA ASP A 221 8.41 -23.44 9.17
C ASP A 221 9.78 -22.96 9.72
N GLY A 222 10.42 -22.04 8.97
CA GLY A 222 11.71 -21.45 9.34
C GLY A 222 12.94 -22.32 9.07
N HIS A 223 12.78 -23.49 8.44
CA HIS A 223 13.87 -24.41 8.09
C HIS A 223 14.01 -24.52 6.57
N ILE A 224 15.26 -24.62 6.10
CA ILE A 224 15.56 -24.96 4.71
C ILE A 224 15.37 -26.47 4.57
N VAL A 225 14.38 -26.85 3.78
CA VAL A 225 14.03 -28.24 3.47
C VAL A 225 14.90 -28.77 2.32
N TYR A 226 15.19 -27.91 1.35
CA TYR A 226 16.06 -28.21 0.21
C TYR A 226 16.70 -26.93 -0.32
N GLN A 227 17.97 -27.01 -0.73
CA GLN A 227 18.67 -25.94 -1.44
C GLN A 227 19.60 -26.53 -2.51
N GLY A 228 19.43 -26.13 -3.76
CA GLY A 228 20.33 -26.52 -4.85
C GLY A 228 19.64 -26.62 -6.21
N PRO A 229 20.23 -27.34 -7.18
CA PRO A 229 19.73 -27.40 -8.54
C PRO A 229 18.29 -27.93 -8.61
N ARG A 230 17.49 -27.36 -9.51
CA ARG A 230 16.10 -27.76 -9.72
C ARG A 230 15.96 -29.24 -10.07
N GLU A 231 16.91 -29.81 -10.80
CA GLU A 231 16.83 -31.17 -11.36
C GLU A 231 16.81 -32.27 -10.28
N HIS A 232 17.51 -32.05 -9.16
CA HIS A 232 17.63 -33.05 -8.08
C HIS A 232 16.56 -32.94 -7.00
N VAL A 233 15.65 -31.95 -7.08
CA VAL A 233 14.66 -31.74 -6.02
C VAL A 233 13.65 -32.89 -5.92
N LEU A 234 13.22 -33.45 -7.07
CA LEU A 234 12.28 -34.57 -7.09
C LEU A 234 12.94 -35.86 -6.57
N GLU A 235 14.20 -36.09 -6.96
CA GLU A 235 15.02 -37.21 -6.46
C GLU A 235 15.14 -37.19 -4.94
N PHE A 236 15.34 -36.00 -4.35
CA PHE A 236 15.38 -35.84 -2.89
C PHE A 236 14.08 -36.31 -2.22
N PHE A 237 12.91 -35.86 -2.70
CA PHE A 237 11.62 -36.26 -2.12
C PHE A 237 11.29 -37.75 -2.37
N GLU A 238 11.69 -38.30 -3.51
CA GLU A 238 11.56 -39.73 -3.80
C GLU A 238 12.41 -40.58 -2.85
N SER A 239 13.62 -40.13 -2.50
CA SER A 239 14.48 -40.79 -1.51
C SER A 239 13.81 -40.86 -0.11
N MET A 240 12.95 -39.89 0.20
CA MET A 240 12.16 -39.83 1.43
C MET A 240 10.84 -40.62 1.34
N GLY A 241 10.46 -41.09 0.15
CA GLY A 241 9.25 -41.90 -0.09
C GLY A 241 8.05 -41.15 -0.65
N PHE A 242 8.24 -39.90 -1.08
CA PHE A 242 7.20 -39.06 -1.68
C PHE A 242 7.40 -38.94 -3.20
N LYS A 243 6.33 -39.08 -3.98
CA LYS A 243 6.39 -38.96 -5.44
C LYS A 243 5.41 -37.90 -5.93
N CYS A 244 5.88 -37.04 -6.85
CA CYS A 244 5.02 -36.07 -7.50
C CYS A 244 4.11 -36.77 -8.54
N PRO A 245 2.79 -36.55 -8.52
CA PRO A 245 1.88 -37.05 -9.55
C PRO A 245 2.14 -36.41 -10.92
N ASP A 246 1.93 -37.15 -12.02
CA ASP A 246 2.25 -36.71 -13.39
C ASP A 246 1.50 -35.44 -13.84
N ARG A 247 0.27 -35.24 -13.33
CA ARG A 247 -0.55 -34.06 -13.67
C ARG A 247 -0.33 -32.89 -12.74
N LYS A 248 0.48 -33.01 -11.69
CA LYS A 248 0.67 -31.94 -10.70
C LYS A 248 1.92 -31.13 -11.02
N GLY A 249 1.82 -29.80 -10.88
CA GLY A 249 2.96 -28.91 -11.00
C GLY A 249 3.97 -29.19 -9.88
N VAL A 250 5.27 -29.25 -10.22
CA VAL A 250 6.33 -29.53 -9.24
C VAL A 250 6.35 -28.48 -8.13
N ALA A 251 6.18 -27.20 -8.46
CA ALA A 251 6.19 -26.12 -7.47
C ALA A 251 5.02 -26.21 -6.46
N ASP A 252 3.86 -26.70 -6.88
CA ASP A 252 2.71 -26.95 -6.00
C ASP A 252 2.98 -28.14 -5.09
N PHE A 253 3.49 -29.25 -5.66
CA PHE A 253 3.93 -30.43 -4.90
C PHE A 253 4.93 -30.07 -3.79
N LEU A 254 5.95 -29.27 -4.10
CA LEU A 254 7.00 -28.88 -3.15
C LEU A 254 6.46 -28.08 -1.95
N GLN A 255 5.42 -27.27 -2.15
CA GLN A 255 4.80 -26.50 -1.07
C GLN A 255 3.90 -27.37 -0.19
N GLU A 256 3.19 -28.32 -0.81
CA GLU A 256 2.24 -29.18 -0.10
C GLU A 256 2.87 -30.38 0.60
N VAL A 257 3.96 -30.96 0.09
CA VAL A 257 4.58 -32.16 0.67
C VAL A 257 5.10 -31.95 2.11
N THR A 258 5.34 -30.69 2.49
CA THR A 258 5.76 -30.33 3.86
C THR A 258 4.60 -30.15 4.84
N SER A 259 3.36 -30.09 4.34
CA SER A 259 2.13 -29.87 5.12
C SER A 259 1.59 -31.17 5.70
N ARG A 260 1.20 -31.17 6.98
CA ARG A 260 0.64 -32.36 7.65
C ARG A 260 -0.66 -32.87 7.03
N LYS A 261 -1.50 -31.98 6.48
CA LYS A 261 -2.79 -32.35 5.88
C LYS A 261 -2.62 -32.98 4.49
N ASP A 262 -1.64 -32.49 3.74
CA ASP A 262 -1.50 -32.77 2.31
C ASP A 262 -0.43 -33.84 2.03
N GLN A 263 0.57 -33.98 2.91
CA GLN A 263 1.62 -34.99 2.80
C GLN A 263 1.14 -36.46 2.60
N PRO A 264 0.01 -36.94 3.17
CA PRO A 264 -0.45 -38.32 2.94
C PRO A 264 -0.72 -38.64 1.47
N GLN A 265 -1.16 -37.66 0.66
CA GLN A 265 -1.57 -37.89 -0.72
C GLN A 265 -0.40 -38.20 -1.66
N TYR A 266 0.83 -37.89 -1.23
CA TYR A 266 2.05 -38.07 -2.01
C TYR A 266 2.86 -39.31 -1.64
N TRP A 267 2.39 -40.09 -0.67
CA TRP A 267 3.11 -41.25 -0.18
C TRP A 267 3.11 -42.38 -1.22
N ALA A 268 4.30 -42.72 -1.74
CA ALA A 268 4.44 -43.70 -2.82
C ALA A 268 4.89 -45.10 -2.34
N ARG A 269 5.31 -45.24 -1.08
CA ARG A 269 5.82 -46.52 -0.56
C ARG A 269 4.67 -47.42 -0.12
N SER A 270 4.17 -48.24 -1.04
CA SER A 270 3.11 -49.23 -0.79
C SER A 270 3.42 -50.21 0.35
N ASN A 271 4.71 -50.48 0.59
CA ASN A 271 5.18 -51.45 1.59
C ASN A 271 5.26 -50.90 3.02
N ARG A 272 4.99 -49.61 3.25
CA ARG A 272 5.03 -48.98 4.59
C ARG A 272 3.79 -48.13 4.80
N ARG A 273 3.20 -48.19 5.99
CA ARG A 273 2.11 -47.27 6.38
C ARG A 273 2.67 -45.86 6.44
N TYR A 274 1.89 -44.91 5.93
CA TYR A 274 2.22 -43.50 6.01
C TYR A 274 2.32 -43.05 7.48
N GLN A 275 3.39 -42.33 7.78
CA GLN A 275 3.57 -41.60 9.03
C GLN A 275 4.03 -40.19 8.65
N TYR A 276 3.50 -39.19 9.36
CA TYR A 276 3.89 -37.80 9.12
C TYR A 276 5.38 -37.61 9.36
N VAL A 277 6.08 -37.08 8.36
CA VAL A 277 7.50 -36.73 8.40
C VAL A 277 7.59 -35.24 8.77
N PRO A 278 8.12 -34.92 9.98
CA PRO A 278 8.25 -33.53 10.42
C PRO A 278 9.25 -32.74 9.58
N VAL A 279 9.08 -31.42 9.54
CA VAL A 279 9.95 -30.51 8.76
C VAL A 279 11.43 -30.64 9.17
N LYS A 280 11.71 -30.85 10.46
CA LYS A 280 13.08 -31.08 10.98
C LYS A 280 13.72 -32.33 10.39
N GLU A 281 12.94 -33.37 10.12
CA GLU A 281 13.45 -34.61 9.56
C GLU A 281 13.84 -34.43 8.09
N PHE A 282 13.03 -33.70 7.31
CA PHE A 282 13.43 -33.31 5.95
C PHE A 282 14.72 -32.48 5.95
N ALA A 283 14.84 -31.48 6.84
CA ALA A 283 16.05 -30.67 6.92
C ALA A 283 17.30 -31.49 7.26
N ARG A 284 17.19 -32.48 8.14
CA ARG A 284 18.29 -33.43 8.45
C ARG A 284 18.59 -34.35 7.26
N ALA A 285 17.56 -34.85 6.58
CA ALA A 285 17.72 -35.69 5.39
C ALA A 285 18.43 -34.93 4.28
N PHE A 286 18.12 -33.65 4.09
CA PHE A 286 18.80 -32.80 3.10
C PHE A 286 20.29 -32.65 3.41
N GLN A 287 20.68 -32.48 4.68
CA GLN A 287 22.11 -32.44 5.06
C GLN A 287 22.85 -33.74 4.72
N ALA A 288 22.15 -34.88 4.75
CA ALA A 288 22.71 -36.18 4.38
C ALA A 288 22.65 -36.44 2.86
N PHE A 289 21.80 -35.74 2.11
CA PHE A 289 21.66 -35.88 0.67
C PHE A 289 22.89 -35.32 -0.06
N HIS A 290 23.25 -35.89 -1.22
CA HIS A 290 24.49 -35.56 -1.92
C HIS A 290 24.60 -34.05 -2.27
N VAL A 291 23.49 -33.40 -2.65
CA VAL A 291 23.44 -31.95 -2.91
C VAL A 291 23.73 -31.16 -1.63
N GLY A 292 23.15 -31.54 -0.49
CA GLY A 292 23.39 -30.88 0.79
C GLY A 292 24.82 -31.08 1.30
N GLN A 293 25.41 -32.25 1.09
CA GLN A 293 26.82 -32.51 1.40
C GLN A 293 27.75 -31.66 0.52
N SER A 294 27.47 -31.55 -0.78
CA SER A 294 28.22 -30.71 -1.71
C SER A 294 28.15 -29.24 -1.32
N LEU A 295 26.95 -28.73 -1.01
CA LEU A 295 26.74 -27.36 -0.55
C LEU A 295 27.50 -27.08 0.76
N SER A 296 27.46 -28.00 1.71
CA SER A 296 28.20 -27.88 2.98
C SER A 296 29.71 -27.85 2.73
N ALA A 297 30.22 -28.69 1.83
CA ALA A 297 31.62 -28.70 1.44
C ALA A 297 32.02 -27.38 0.74
N GLU A 298 31.17 -26.82 -0.11
CA GLU A 298 31.41 -25.53 -0.78
C GLU A 298 31.43 -24.37 0.22
N LEU A 299 30.44 -24.30 1.12
CA LEU A 299 30.37 -23.27 2.17
C LEU A 299 31.53 -23.35 3.17
N SER A 300 32.12 -24.54 3.35
CA SER A 300 33.31 -24.72 4.21
C SER A 300 34.59 -24.14 3.59
N ARG A 301 34.63 -23.95 2.26
CA ARG A 301 35.78 -23.35 1.57
C ARG A 301 35.71 -21.82 1.70
N PRO A 302 36.68 -21.16 2.33
CA PRO A 302 36.69 -19.71 2.43
C PRO A 302 36.82 -19.08 1.04
N PHE A 303 35.96 -18.12 0.74
CA PHE A 303 36.00 -17.39 -0.53
C PHE A 303 37.28 -16.54 -0.63
N ASP A 304 37.97 -16.62 -1.77
CA ASP A 304 39.16 -15.83 -2.04
C ASP A 304 38.79 -14.37 -2.35
N ARG A 305 39.06 -13.48 -1.39
CA ARG A 305 38.77 -12.04 -1.51
C ARG A 305 39.47 -11.39 -2.71
N SER A 306 40.58 -11.94 -3.19
CA SER A 306 41.31 -11.38 -4.34
C SER A 306 40.54 -11.48 -5.66
N GLN A 307 39.57 -12.39 -5.76
CA GLN A 307 38.70 -12.52 -6.94
C GLN A 307 37.58 -11.48 -6.98
N CYS A 308 37.38 -10.74 -5.89
CA CYS A 308 36.35 -9.72 -5.79
C CYS A 308 36.85 -8.40 -6.40
N HIS A 309 36.15 -7.89 -7.41
CA HIS A 309 36.48 -6.57 -7.95
C HIS A 309 36.24 -5.49 -6.87
N PRO A 310 37.16 -4.55 -6.59
CA PRO A 310 37.02 -3.58 -5.50
C PRO A 310 35.74 -2.73 -5.57
N ALA A 311 35.19 -2.55 -6.78
CA ALA A 311 33.96 -1.81 -7.02
C ALA A 311 32.66 -2.66 -6.95
N SER A 312 32.72 -3.97 -6.66
CA SER A 312 31.49 -4.80 -6.62
C SER A 312 30.68 -4.62 -5.34
N LEU A 313 31.32 -4.21 -4.23
CA LEU A 313 30.64 -3.90 -2.97
C LEU A 313 30.79 -2.41 -2.67
N THR A 314 29.67 -1.73 -2.51
CA THR A 314 29.63 -0.29 -2.31
C THR A 314 29.90 0.09 -0.86
N THR A 315 30.91 0.92 -0.62
CA THR A 315 31.22 1.48 0.70
C THR A 315 30.57 2.84 0.94
N SER A 316 30.14 3.55 -0.11
CA SER A 316 29.41 4.81 0.03
C SER A 316 27.95 4.58 0.41
N THR A 317 27.43 5.44 1.30
CA THR A 317 26.03 5.35 1.75
C THR A 317 25.03 5.82 0.71
N TYR A 318 25.41 6.78 -0.13
CA TYR A 318 24.57 7.35 -1.18
C TYR A 318 25.27 7.26 -2.54
N GLY A 319 24.47 7.10 -3.61
CA GLY A 319 24.97 6.90 -4.96
C GLY A 319 25.30 8.16 -5.74
N ALA A 320 24.65 9.27 -5.42
CA ALA A 320 24.88 10.57 -6.04
C ALA A 320 25.47 11.59 -5.05
N SER A 321 26.03 12.68 -5.58
CA SER A 321 26.57 13.75 -4.75
C SER A 321 25.45 14.45 -3.95
N LYS A 322 25.79 15.04 -2.80
CA LYS A 322 24.81 15.74 -1.94
C LYS A 322 24.07 16.85 -2.71
N THR A 323 24.75 17.53 -3.63
CA THR A 323 24.19 18.58 -4.48
C THR A 323 23.21 18.04 -5.51
N GLU A 324 23.53 16.91 -6.15
CA GLU A 324 22.63 16.26 -7.11
C GLU A 324 21.38 15.70 -6.42
N LEU A 325 21.53 15.10 -5.24
CA LEU A 325 20.38 14.64 -4.45
C LEU A 325 19.44 15.79 -4.08
N LEU A 326 20.00 16.91 -3.61
CA LEU A 326 19.20 18.09 -3.31
C LEU A 326 18.49 18.62 -4.56
N ARG A 327 19.20 18.71 -5.69
CA ARG A 327 18.63 19.14 -6.97
C ARG A 327 17.51 18.22 -7.44
N ALA A 328 17.71 16.91 -7.41
CA ALA A 328 16.70 15.93 -7.78
C ALA A 328 15.43 16.05 -6.91
N CYS A 329 15.60 16.24 -5.60
CA CYS A 329 14.46 16.46 -4.69
C CYS A 329 13.75 17.80 -4.93
N ILE A 330 14.47 18.88 -5.27
CA ILE A 330 13.87 20.17 -5.65
C ILE A 330 13.05 20.03 -6.93
N GLU A 331 13.61 19.41 -7.97
CA GLU A 331 12.93 19.22 -9.25
C GLU A 331 11.65 18.38 -9.08
N ARG A 332 11.73 17.30 -8.28
CA ARG A 332 10.56 16.47 -7.94
C ARG A 332 9.48 17.25 -7.19
N GLU A 333 9.84 17.97 -6.12
CA GLU A 333 8.84 18.70 -5.34
C GLU A 333 8.22 19.86 -6.13
N TRP A 334 9.01 20.54 -6.98
CA TRP A 334 8.48 21.55 -7.91
C TRP A 334 7.48 20.96 -8.91
N LEU A 335 7.80 19.80 -9.50
CA LEU A 335 6.89 19.08 -10.39
C LEU A 335 5.57 18.74 -9.70
N LEU A 336 5.63 18.18 -8.48
CA LEU A 336 4.45 17.85 -7.69
C LEU A 336 3.63 19.10 -7.34
N MET A 337 4.28 20.22 -7.02
CA MET A 337 3.60 21.48 -6.77
C MET A 337 2.89 22.01 -8.02
N LYS A 338 3.49 21.88 -9.20
CA LYS A 338 2.87 22.28 -10.48
C LYS A 338 1.63 21.42 -10.80
N ARG A 339 1.69 20.11 -10.57
CA ARG A 339 0.55 19.19 -10.78
C ARG A 339 -0.58 19.42 -9.79
N ASN A 340 -0.24 19.67 -8.52
CA ASN A 340 -1.19 19.99 -7.47
C ASN A 340 -1.47 21.50 -7.34
N MET A 341 -1.26 22.28 -8.40
CA MET A 341 -1.47 23.74 -8.42
C MET A 341 -2.92 24.12 -8.08
N PHE A 342 -3.89 23.25 -8.40
CA PHE A 342 -5.29 23.44 -8.04
C PHE A 342 -5.48 23.64 -6.52
N VAL A 343 -4.80 22.83 -5.70
CA VAL A 343 -4.88 22.93 -4.23
C VAL A 343 -4.40 24.30 -3.75
N TYR A 344 -3.29 24.79 -4.30
CA TYR A 344 -2.76 26.10 -3.92
C TYR A 344 -3.64 27.26 -4.39
N ARG A 345 -4.22 27.18 -5.61
CA ARG A 345 -5.20 28.17 -6.09
C ARG A 345 -6.45 28.19 -5.24
N PHE A 346 -6.98 27.02 -4.89
CA PHE A 346 -8.14 26.89 -4.01
C PHE A 346 -7.87 27.47 -2.62
N ARG A 347 -6.69 27.21 -2.04
CA ARG A 347 -6.28 27.81 -0.76
C ARG A 347 -6.18 29.33 -0.84
N ALA A 348 -5.58 29.89 -1.89
CA ALA A 348 -5.52 31.33 -2.09
C ALA A 348 -6.94 31.94 -2.22
N PHE A 349 -7.86 31.26 -2.91
CA PHE A 349 -9.26 31.68 -3.01
C PHE A 349 -9.99 31.58 -1.66
N GLN A 350 -9.80 30.50 -0.90
CA GLN A 350 -10.36 30.36 0.44
C GLN A 350 -9.88 31.49 1.36
N LEU A 351 -8.58 31.83 1.32
CA LEU A 351 -8.02 32.94 2.08
C LEU A 351 -8.57 34.30 1.63
N LEU A 352 -8.81 34.50 0.33
CA LEU A 352 -9.46 35.69 -0.18
C LEU A 352 -10.87 35.84 0.41
N VAL A 353 -11.69 34.79 0.36
CA VAL A 353 -13.05 34.79 0.94
C VAL A 353 -13.01 35.06 2.44
N MET A 354 -12.12 34.40 3.18
CA MET A 354 -11.94 34.66 4.61
C MET A 354 -11.52 36.10 4.88
N THR A 355 -10.63 36.67 4.08
CA THR A 355 -10.20 38.07 4.22
C THR A 355 -11.39 39.02 3.97
N VAL A 356 -12.24 38.77 2.96
CA VAL A 356 -13.47 39.54 2.71
C VAL A 356 -14.41 39.51 3.91
N ILE A 357 -14.63 38.35 4.53
CA ILE A 357 -15.44 38.24 5.74
C ILE A 357 -14.86 39.05 6.90
N VAL A 358 -13.54 39.00 7.09
CA VAL A 358 -12.86 39.80 8.14
C VAL A 358 -13.00 41.30 7.88
N MET A 359 -12.85 41.72 6.64
CA MET A 359 -12.99 43.13 6.24
C MET A 359 -14.40 43.66 6.48
N THR A 360 -15.44 42.86 6.21
CA THR A 360 -16.82 43.28 6.46
C THR A 360 -17.16 43.28 7.94
N LEU A 361 -16.61 42.35 8.72
CA LEU A 361 -16.80 42.29 10.17
C LEU A 361 -16.14 43.48 10.89
N PHE A 362 -14.92 43.83 10.51
CA PHE A 362 -14.13 44.92 11.10
C PHE A 362 -14.08 46.15 10.20
N LEU A 363 -15.21 46.54 9.62
CA LEU A 363 -15.26 47.62 8.66
C LEU A 363 -14.90 48.98 9.31
N ARG A 364 -14.01 49.75 8.68
CA ARG A 364 -13.48 51.02 9.22
C ARG A 364 -14.53 52.00 9.75
N THR A 365 -15.74 52.02 9.20
CA THR A 365 -16.81 52.93 9.67
C THR A 365 -17.21 52.66 11.13
N ASN A 366 -17.11 51.41 11.57
CA ASN A 366 -17.48 50.97 12.92
C ASN A 366 -16.26 50.87 13.86
N MET A 367 -15.06 51.15 13.36
CA MET A 367 -13.81 51.02 14.09
C MET A 367 -13.29 52.40 14.51
N HIS A 368 -13.56 52.78 15.77
CA HIS A 368 -13.19 54.08 16.32
C HIS A 368 -11.84 54.05 17.06
N HIS A 369 -11.20 55.20 17.27
CA HIS A 369 -9.91 55.31 17.99
C HIS A 369 -10.06 56.19 19.23
N ARG A 370 -11.18 56.09 19.94
CA ARG A 370 -11.55 57.06 20.99
C ARG A 370 -11.40 56.48 22.40
N THR A 371 -11.64 55.19 22.56
CA THR A 371 -11.67 54.52 23.87
C THR A 371 -10.75 53.31 23.92
N VAL A 372 -10.43 52.86 25.15
CA VAL A 372 -9.68 51.62 25.37
C VAL A 372 -10.45 50.41 24.82
N ASN A 373 -11.78 50.42 24.91
CA ASN A 373 -12.64 49.37 24.37
C ASN A 373 -12.52 49.28 22.85
N ASP A 374 -12.44 50.41 22.15
CA ASP A 374 -12.21 50.38 20.70
C ASP A 374 -10.86 49.74 20.36
N GLY A 375 -9.81 50.05 21.14
CA GLY A 375 -8.50 49.41 21.02
C GLY A 375 -8.54 47.89 21.22
N ILE A 376 -9.40 47.39 22.13
CA ILE A 376 -9.60 45.95 22.31
C ILE A 376 -10.21 45.30 21.06
N VAL A 377 -11.11 46.00 20.35
CA VAL A 377 -11.69 45.48 19.09
C VAL A 377 -10.62 45.39 18.00
N TYR A 378 -9.75 46.40 17.87
CA TYR A 378 -8.59 46.35 16.96
C TYR A 378 -7.63 45.21 17.30
N LEU A 379 -7.34 45.01 18.59
CA LEU A 379 -6.53 43.88 19.04
C LEU A 379 -7.19 42.53 18.69
N GLY A 380 -8.52 42.44 18.76
CA GLY A 380 -9.29 41.28 18.31
C GLY A 380 -9.14 41.00 16.81
N ALA A 381 -9.14 42.04 15.97
CA ALA A 381 -8.89 41.90 14.54
C ALA A 381 -7.46 41.39 14.25
N LEU A 382 -6.46 41.91 14.96
CA LEU A 382 -5.06 41.44 14.86
C LEU A 382 -4.90 39.99 15.33
N PHE A 383 -5.57 39.62 16.42
CA PHE A 383 -5.62 38.23 16.89
C PHE A 383 -6.23 37.31 15.83
N PHE A 384 -7.37 37.71 15.24
CA PHE A 384 -8.01 36.94 14.18
C PHE A 384 -7.07 36.74 12.98
N ALA A 385 -6.33 37.77 12.56
CA ALA A 385 -5.36 37.67 11.47
C ALA A 385 -4.26 36.64 11.78
N ILE A 386 -3.68 36.67 12.98
CA ILE A 386 -2.67 35.69 13.40
C ILE A 386 -3.24 34.27 13.43
N VAL A 387 -4.44 34.11 13.98
CA VAL A 387 -5.13 32.81 14.06
C VAL A 387 -5.44 32.27 12.67
N ALA A 388 -5.95 33.09 11.75
CA ALA A 388 -6.24 32.70 10.37
C ALA A 388 -5.00 32.14 9.66
N HIS A 389 -3.84 32.80 9.80
CA HIS A 389 -2.58 32.31 9.23
C HIS A 389 -2.04 31.06 9.94
N MET A 390 -2.26 30.91 11.24
CA MET A 390 -1.95 29.67 11.96
C MET A 390 -2.79 28.49 11.45
N PHE A 391 -4.11 28.67 11.30
CA PHE A 391 -5.00 27.64 10.74
C PHE A 391 -4.68 27.30 9.29
N ASN A 392 -4.25 28.26 8.48
CA ASN A 392 -3.78 27.95 7.13
C ASN A 392 -2.56 27.01 7.16
N GLY A 393 -1.67 27.12 8.14
CA GLY A 393 -0.59 26.15 8.34
C GLY A 393 -1.07 24.71 8.60
N PHE A 394 -2.26 24.54 9.18
CA PHE A 394 -2.80 23.22 9.58
C PHE A 394 -2.94 22.25 8.40
N SER A 395 -3.29 22.74 7.21
CA SER A 395 -3.45 21.87 6.03
C SER A 395 -2.15 21.22 5.55
N GLU A 396 -0.98 21.74 5.97
CA GLU A 396 0.32 21.13 5.69
C GLU A 396 0.47 19.76 6.38
N LEU A 397 -0.24 19.55 7.50
CA LEU A 397 -0.25 18.29 8.24
C LEU A 397 -0.72 17.13 7.35
N ALA A 398 -1.85 17.31 6.67
CA ALA A 398 -2.45 16.30 5.81
C ALA A 398 -1.55 16.00 4.60
N LEU A 399 -1.08 17.04 3.92
CA LEU A 399 -0.19 16.92 2.76
C LEU A 399 1.15 16.23 3.10
N ALA A 400 1.69 16.51 4.29
CA ALA A 400 2.92 15.86 4.75
C ALA A 400 2.68 14.38 5.08
N THR A 401 1.59 14.06 5.80
CA THR A 401 1.32 12.70 6.30
C THR A 401 1.11 11.70 5.16
N ILE A 402 0.42 12.10 4.08
CA ILE A 402 0.17 11.24 2.91
C ILE A 402 1.48 10.83 2.21
N LYS A 403 2.50 11.71 2.18
CA LYS A 403 3.79 11.43 1.54
C LYS A 403 4.76 10.58 2.39
N LEU A 404 4.51 10.43 3.69
CA LEU A 404 5.43 9.76 4.62
C LEU A 404 5.74 8.29 4.27
N PRO A 405 4.77 7.44 3.86
CA PRO A 405 5.06 6.03 3.55
C PRO A 405 6.09 5.87 2.43
N VAL A 406 5.95 6.65 1.34
CA VAL A 406 6.89 6.64 0.22
C VAL A 406 8.24 7.22 0.65
N PHE A 407 8.25 8.27 1.46
CA PHE A 407 9.48 8.81 2.04
C PHE A 407 10.25 7.77 2.87
N PHE A 408 9.57 7.05 3.78
CA PHE A 408 10.22 6.01 4.59
C PHE A 408 10.76 4.87 3.74
N LYS A 409 10.01 4.43 2.71
CA LYS A 409 10.51 3.48 1.70
C LYS A 409 11.83 3.96 1.11
N GLN A 410 11.84 5.13 0.48
CA GLN A 410 13.03 5.66 -0.23
C GLN A 410 14.21 5.95 0.70
N ARG A 411 13.95 6.46 1.91
CA ARG A 411 14.98 6.66 2.95
C ARG A 411 15.62 5.34 3.37
N ASP A 412 14.81 4.32 3.61
CA ASP A 412 15.28 3.00 4.07
C ASP A 412 15.99 2.21 2.95
N TYR A 413 15.81 2.57 1.67
CA TYR A 413 16.63 2.13 0.53
C TYR A 413 17.83 3.06 0.24
N LEU A 414 18.09 4.05 1.09
CA LEU A 414 19.21 4.99 0.94
C LEU A 414 19.20 5.77 -0.39
N PHE A 415 18.01 6.12 -0.91
CA PHE A 415 17.89 6.99 -2.09
C PHE A 415 18.42 8.38 -1.79
N PHE A 416 18.01 8.95 -0.65
CA PHE A 416 18.44 10.26 -0.18
C PHE A 416 18.31 10.37 1.35
N PRO A 417 19.10 11.24 1.99
CA PRO A 417 18.95 11.56 3.41
C PRO A 417 17.72 12.44 3.67
N ALA A 418 17.20 12.41 4.91
CA ALA A 418 16.00 13.16 5.29
C ALA A 418 16.08 14.68 5.03
N TRP A 419 17.25 15.30 5.18
CA TRP A 419 17.44 16.73 4.92
C TRP A 419 17.25 17.10 3.44
N ALA A 420 17.59 16.20 2.51
CA ALA A 420 17.42 16.43 1.07
C ALA A 420 15.94 16.45 0.67
N TYR A 421 15.07 15.82 1.46
CA TYR A 421 13.62 15.92 1.35
C TYR A 421 13.06 17.14 2.08
N ALA A 422 13.48 17.40 3.32
CA ALA A 422 12.90 18.43 4.17
C ALA A 422 13.19 19.87 3.67
N ILE A 423 14.40 20.14 3.18
CA ILE A 423 14.80 21.49 2.74
C ILE A 423 13.98 21.96 1.53
N PRO A 424 13.83 21.19 0.43
CA PRO A 424 13.01 21.60 -0.71
C PRO A 424 11.54 21.85 -0.34
N THR A 425 10.96 21.00 0.51
CA THR A 425 9.57 21.16 0.99
C THR A 425 9.38 22.46 1.77
N TRP A 426 10.42 22.96 2.44
CA TRP A 426 10.37 24.26 3.12
C TRP A 426 10.57 25.43 2.14
N ILE A 427 11.67 25.44 1.39
CA ILE A 427 12.08 26.58 0.54
C ILE A 427 11.05 26.86 -0.55
N LEU A 428 10.55 25.83 -1.24
CA LEU A 428 9.63 25.99 -2.36
C LEU A 428 8.26 26.57 -1.95
N LYS A 429 7.89 26.48 -0.67
CA LYS A 429 6.63 27.02 -0.16
C LYS A 429 6.71 28.48 0.30
N ILE A 430 7.91 29.05 0.45
CA ILE A 430 8.09 30.46 0.84
C ILE A 430 7.37 31.41 -0.14
N PRO A 431 7.53 31.29 -1.48
CA PRO A 431 6.83 32.16 -2.42
C PRO A 431 5.30 32.05 -2.33
N ILE A 432 4.76 30.87 -2.06
CA ILE A 432 3.32 30.66 -1.90
C ILE A 432 2.83 31.38 -0.64
N SER A 433 3.52 31.22 0.48
CA SER A 433 3.18 31.95 1.71
C SER A 433 3.26 33.47 1.55
N CYS A 434 4.20 33.98 0.72
CA CYS A 434 4.26 35.41 0.40
C CYS A 434 2.99 35.90 -0.28
N VAL A 435 2.43 35.11 -1.22
CA VAL A 435 1.15 35.43 -1.91
C VAL A 435 -0.03 35.33 -0.95
N GLU A 436 -0.10 34.27 -0.14
CA GLU A 436 -1.18 34.07 0.83
C GLU A 436 -1.29 35.23 1.83
N VAL A 437 -0.16 35.69 2.38
CA VAL A 437 -0.12 36.80 3.32
C VAL A 437 -0.37 38.14 2.61
N ALA A 438 0.07 38.28 1.37
CA ALA A 438 -0.16 39.50 0.58
C ALA A 438 -1.66 39.74 0.35
N ILE A 439 -2.42 38.69 0.05
CA ILE A 439 -3.88 38.76 -0.11
C ILE A 439 -4.53 39.31 1.15
N THR A 440 -4.18 38.78 2.32
CA THR A 440 -4.81 39.19 3.59
C THR A 440 -4.40 40.61 4.00
N VAL A 441 -3.12 40.94 3.91
CA VAL A 441 -2.60 42.23 4.38
C VAL A 441 -2.96 43.37 3.44
N PHE A 442 -2.65 43.27 2.14
CA PHE A 442 -2.87 44.40 1.23
C PHE A 442 -4.35 44.69 1.00
N LEU A 443 -5.22 43.67 1.05
CA LEU A 443 -6.66 43.87 0.91
C LEU A 443 -7.29 44.36 2.23
N GLY A 444 -6.93 43.75 3.35
CA GLY A 444 -7.57 44.00 4.64
C GLY A 444 -7.09 45.27 5.38
N TYR A 445 -5.82 45.64 5.25
CA TYR A 445 -5.17 46.58 6.17
C TYR A 445 -5.87 47.95 6.24
N TYR A 446 -6.10 48.59 5.08
CA TYR A 446 -6.74 49.90 5.01
C TYR A 446 -8.26 49.84 5.19
N VAL A 447 -8.90 48.72 4.85
CA VAL A 447 -10.35 48.50 4.98
C VAL A 447 -10.75 48.35 6.45
N ILE A 448 -9.91 47.69 7.25
CA ILE A 448 -10.09 47.58 8.71
C ILE A 448 -9.79 48.91 9.40
N GLY A 449 -8.88 49.69 8.82
CA GLY A 449 -8.57 51.05 9.26
C GLY A 449 -7.42 51.14 10.26
N PHE A 450 -6.46 50.21 10.20
CA PHE A 450 -5.18 50.25 10.93
C PHE A 450 -4.38 51.53 10.65
N ASP A 451 -3.28 51.74 11.37
CA ASP A 451 -2.43 52.93 11.21
C ASP A 451 -1.91 53.05 9.75
N PRO A 452 -2.09 54.19 9.05
CA PRO A 452 -1.89 54.28 7.60
C PRO A 452 -0.41 54.30 7.19
N ASP A 453 0.54 54.26 8.14
CA ASP A 453 1.96 54.23 7.84
C ASP A 453 2.36 52.99 7.02
N VAL A 454 3.03 53.24 5.89
CA VAL A 454 3.50 52.19 4.97
C VAL A 454 4.54 51.29 5.64
N GLY A 455 5.37 51.84 6.53
CA GLY A 455 6.34 51.08 7.31
C GLY A 455 5.66 50.04 8.22
N ARG A 456 4.58 50.43 8.90
CA ARG A 456 3.78 49.53 9.76
C ARG A 456 3.03 48.46 8.98
N LEU A 457 2.56 48.77 7.77
CA LEU A 457 1.98 47.78 6.87
C LEU A 457 2.98 46.68 6.52
N PHE A 458 4.19 47.04 6.07
CA PHE A 458 5.22 46.04 5.73
C PHE A 458 5.73 45.28 6.97
N LYS A 459 5.74 45.92 8.14
CA LYS A 459 6.01 45.24 9.41
C LYS A 459 4.96 44.16 9.72
N GLN A 460 3.68 44.48 9.55
CA GLN A 460 2.60 43.50 9.72
C GLN A 460 2.69 42.37 8.68
N TYR A 461 2.99 42.69 7.42
CA TYR A 461 3.23 41.71 6.37
C TYR A 461 4.36 40.73 6.73
N LEU A 462 5.53 41.26 7.12
CA LEU A 462 6.69 40.46 7.49
C LEU A 462 6.39 39.54 8.68
N LEU A 463 5.69 40.06 9.69
CA LEU A 463 5.33 39.28 10.87
C LEU A 463 4.38 38.12 10.52
N LEU A 464 3.32 38.38 9.75
CA LEU A 464 2.36 37.36 9.35
C LEU A 464 2.98 36.32 8.39
N LEU A 465 3.96 36.71 7.58
CA LEU A 465 4.77 35.77 6.78
C LEU A 465 5.50 34.76 7.67
N PHE A 466 6.16 35.24 8.74
CA PHE A 466 6.84 34.34 9.68
C PHE A 466 5.87 33.51 10.52
N VAL A 467 4.69 34.04 10.88
CA VAL A 467 3.63 33.24 11.53
C VAL A 467 3.19 32.09 10.62
N ASN A 468 2.92 32.35 9.34
CA ASN A 468 2.52 31.32 8.37
C ASN A 468 3.63 30.26 8.19
N GLN A 469 4.89 30.70 8.04
CA GLN A 469 6.04 29.79 7.92
C GLN A 469 6.28 28.95 9.20
N MET A 470 6.10 29.56 10.37
CA MET A 470 6.23 28.88 11.66
C MET A 470 5.13 27.84 11.83
N ALA A 471 3.88 28.20 11.52
CA ALA A 471 2.75 27.28 11.55
C ALA A 471 2.97 26.09 10.60
N ALA A 472 3.38 26.34 9.36
CA ALA A 472 3.69 25.30 8.39
C ALA A 472 4.81 24.36 8.89
N GLY A 473 5.88 24.90 9.48
CA GLY A 473 6.96 24.10 10.08
C GLY A 473 6.49 23.24 11.25
N LEU A 474 5.69 23.82 12.16
CA LEU A 474 5.11 23.13 13.31
C LEU A 474 4.23 21.94 12.87
N PHE A 475 3.30 22.16 11.95
CA PHE A 475 2.39 21.10 11.51
C PHE A 475 3.09 20.01 10.67
N ARG A 476 4.14 20.33 9.91
CA ARG A 476 4.99 19.30 9.30
C ARG A 476 5.72 18.46 10.35
N PHE A 477 6.24 19.10 11.39
CA PHE A 477 6.87 18.39 12.51
C PHE A 477 5.88 17.46 13.22
N ILE A 478 4.66 17.93 13.53
CA ILE A 478 3.61 17.10 14.14
C ILE A 478 3.21 15.94 13.21
N ALA A 479 3.14 16.17 11.89
CA ALA A 479 2.89 15.09 10.92
C ALA A 479 3.99 14.01 10.98
N ALA A 480 5.26 14.41 11.06
CA ALA A 480 6.39 13.47 11.20
C ALA A 480 6.41 12.73 12.54
N LEU A 481 5.94 13.34 13.65
CA LEU A 481 5.77 12.65 14.93
C LEU A 481 4.61 11.64 14.87
N GLY A 482 3.47 12.11 14.35
CA GLY A 482 2.21 11.40 14.29
C GLY A 482 2.25 10.21 13.34
N ARG A 483 2.97 10.31 12.21
CA ARG A 483 3.19 9.30 11.15
C ARG A 483 1.94 8.69 10.48
N THR A 484 0.79 8.75 11.14
CA THR A 484 -0.54 8.39 10.65
C THR A 484 -1.46 9.59 10.76
N MET A 485 -2.46 9.68 9.87
CA MET A 485 -3.35 10.84 9.81
C MET A 485 -4.15 11.04 11.10
N VAL A 486 -4.58 9.95 11.74
CA VAL A 486 -5.38 10.00 12.97
C VAL A 486 -4.55 10.58 14.13
N VAL A 487 -3.36 10.03 14.38
CA VAL A 487 -2.49 10.48 15.48
C VAL A 487 -1.96 11.90 15.22
N ALA A 488 -1.62 12.22 13.98
CA ALA A 488 -1.17 13.56 13.61
C ALA A 488 -2.27 14.61 13.85
N ASN A 489 -3.52 14.34 13.44
CA ASN A 489 -4.64 15.26 13.64
C ASN A 489 -4.94 15.50 15.12
N THR A 490 -4.96 14.46 15.95
CA THR A 490 -5.24 14.61 17.38
C THR A 490 -4.17 15.43 18.10
N LEU A 491 -2.89 15.16 17.81
CA LEU A 491 -1.76 15.94 18.32
C LEU A 491 -1.81 17.40 17.84
N ALA A 492 -2.14 17.62 16.56
CA ALA A 492 -2.22 18.95 15.98
C ALA A 492 -3.35 19.80 16.58
N SER A 493 -4.54 19.23 16.75
CA SER A 493 -5.67 19.92 17.39
C SER A 493 -5.38 20.27 18.84
N PHE A 494 -4.73 19.38 19.59
CA PHE A 494 -4.31 19.65 20.96
C PHE A 494 -3.24 20.76 21.02
N ALA A 495 -2.21 20.69 20.16
CA ALA A 495 -1.18 21.71 20.08
C ALA A 495 -1.76 23.09 19.73
N LEU A 496 -2.71 23.15 18.78
CA LEU A 496 -3.38 24.38 18.40
C LEU A 496 -4.16 24.98 19.57
N LEU A 497 -4.91 24.17 20.33
CA LEU A 497 -5.63 24.64 21.52
C LEU A 497 -4.67 25.27 22.54
N VAL A 498 -3.56 24.60 22.85
CA VAL A 498 -2.55 25.09 23.81
C VAL A 498 -1.94 26.41 23.33
N LEU A 499 -1.57 26.50 22.05
CA LEU A 499 -0.99 27.72 21.48
C LEU A 499 -1.97 28.90 21.47
N LEU A 500 -3.26 28.66 21.20
CA LEU A 500 -4.29 29.69 21.21
C LEU A 500 -4.54 30.24 22.61
N VAL A 501 -4.62 29.38 23.63
CA VAL A 501 -4.79 29.80 25.03
C VAL A 501 -3.59 30.60 25.50
N LEU A 502 -2.37 30.16 25.15
CA LEU A 502 -1.10 30.80 25.53
C LEU A 502 -0.65 31.89 24.55
N SER A 503 -1.56 32.47 23.77
CA SER A 503 -1.27 33.55 22.81
C SER A 503 -1.20 34.95 23.44
N GLY A 504 -1.55 35.08 24.72
CA GLY A 504 -1.63 36.36 25.45
C GLY A 504 -2.90 37.17 25.22
N PHE A 505 -3.71 36.81 24.21
CA PHE A 505 -4.99 37.44 23.96
C PHE A 505 -6.11 36.82 24.79
N VAL A 506 -6.19 35.48 24.80
CA VAL A 506 -7.21 34.73 25.55
C VAL A 506 -6.92 34.80 27.05
N LEU A 507 -5.68 34.52 27.44
CA LEU A 507 -5.19 34.62 28.80
C LEU A 507 -4.09 35.69 28.88
N SER A 508 -4.34 36.75 29.64
CA SER A 508 -3.36 37.82 29.84
C SER A 508 -2.16 37.31 30.65
N HIS A 509 -0.97 37.86 30.37
CA HIS A 509 0.27 37.55 31.09
C HIS A 509 0.12 37.55 32.62
N HIS A 510 -0.62 38.52 33.15
CA HIS A 510 -0.81 38.69 34.60
C HIS A 510 -1.78 37.67 35.21
N ASP A 511 -2.65 37.08 34.39
CA ASP A 511 -3.65 36.10 34.82
C ASP A 511 -3.10 34.66 34.80
N VAL A 512 -1.97 34.44 34.10
CA VAL A 512 -1.26 33.16 34.09
C VAL A 512 -0.67 32.90 35.49
N LYS A 513 -1.01 31.76 36.08
CA LYS A 513 -0.44 31.35 37.38
C LYS A 513 1.09 31.18 37.27
N LYS A 514 1.82 31.59 38.31
CA LYS A 514 3.30 31.59 38.33
C LYS A 514 3.94 30.24 37.97
N TRP A 515 3.32 29.11 38.32
CA TRP A 515 3.85 27.77 38.00
C TRP A 515 3.67 27.38 36.52
N TRP A 516 2.75 28.02 35.79
CA TRP A 516 2.47 27.75 34.38
C TRP A 516 2.97 28.85 33.43
N ILE A 517 3.61 29.89 33.97
CA ILE A 517 4.10 31.05 33.19
C ILE A 517 5.13 30.67 32.11
N TRP A 518 5.87 29.58 32.29
CA TRP A 518 6.82 29.08 31.29
C TRP A 518 6.11 28.72 29.98
N GLY A 519 4.85 28.25 30.03
CA GLY A 519 4.07 27.93 28.83
C GLY A 519 3.80 29.16 27.97
N TYR A 520 3.52 30.29 28.62
CA TYR A 520 3.34 31.59 27.94
C TYR A 520 4.63 32.01 27.21
N TRP A 521 5.80 31.87 27.85
CA TRP A 521 7.09 32.21 27.23
C TRP A 521 7.56 31.21 26.17
N MET A 522 7.04 29.98 26.19
CA MET A 522 7.30 28.94 25.19
C MET A 522 6.42 29.11 23.94
N SER A 523 5.32 29.86 24.02
CA SER A 523 4.35 29.99 22.93
C SER A 523 4.85 30.94 21.83
N PRO A 524 5.07 30.48 20.58
CA PRO A 524 5.40 31.36 19.46
C PRO A 524 4.30 32.40 19.16
N LEU A 525 3.03 32.06 19.43
CA LEU A 525 1.90 32.97 19.21
C LEU A 525 1.94 34.18 20.15
N GLN A 526 2.49 34.04 21.35
CA GLN A 526 2.64 35.17 22.26
C GLN A 526 3.55 36.25 21.68
N TYR A 527 4.66 35.84 21.10
CA TYR A 527 5.61 36.76 20.47
C TYR A 527 5.01 37.43 19.24
N ALA A 528 4.23 36.69 18.44
CA ALA A 528 3.48 37.24 17.31
C ALA A 528 2.45 38.28 17.78
N MET A 529 1.63 37.95 18.79
CA MET A 529 0.63 38.86 19.34
C MET A 529 1.24 40.12 19.95
N SER A 530 2.35 39.99 20.68
CA SER A 530 3.07 41.15 21.25
C SER A 530 3.64 42.04 20.16
N ALA A 531 4.26 41.46 19.14
CA ALA A 531 4.87 42.23 18.05
C ALA A 531 3.82 42.95 17.20
N ILE A 532 2.70 42.28 16.85
CA ILE A 532 1.65 42.90 16.05
C ILE A 532 0.93 44.02 16.82
N ALA A 533 0.70 43.82 18.13
CA ALA A 533 0.05 44.81 18.97
C ALA A 533 0.93 46.05 19.15
N VAL A 534 2.22 45.87 19.42
CA VAL A 534 3.19 46.99 19.51
C VAL A 534 3.30 47.74 18.18
N ASN A 535 3.25 47.03 17.05
CA ASN A 535 3.28 47.65 15.72
C ASN A 535 2.06 48.54 15.45
N GLU A 536 0.86 48.17 15.92
CA GLU A 536 -0.35 48.98 15.73
C GLU A 536 -0.48 50.09 16.77
N PHE A 537 -0.40 49.76 18.06
CA PHE A 537 -0.75 50.71 19.14
C PHE A 537 0.32 51.76 19.44
N LEU A 538 1.54 51.63 18.90
CA LEU A 538 2.51 52.73 18.87
C LEU A 538 2.34 53.65 17.65
N GLY A 539 1.28 53.46 16.85
CA GLY A 539 0.92 54.26 15.68
C GLY A 539 0.50 55.68 16.00
N ASP A 540 0.57 56.56 15.00
CA ASP A 540 0.26 57.97 15.15
C ASP A 540 -1.23 58.17 15.48
N LYS A 541 -2.10 57.29 14.97
CA LYS A 541 -3.54 57.29 15.30
C LYS A 541 -3.84 57.00 16.79
N TRP A 542 -2.91 56.39 17.52
CA TRP A 542 -3.09 55.96 18.92
C TRP A 542 -2.37 56.87 19.94
N GLN A 543 -1.76 57.97 19.48
CA GLN A 543 -1.02 58.91 20.33
C GLN A 543 -1.89 59.87 21.14
N ARG A 544 -3.22 59.85 20.95
CA ARG A 544 -4.15 60.69 21.71
C ARG A 544 -4.08 60.37 23.20
N VAL A 545 -4.07 61.41 24.05
CA VAL A 545 -4.08 61.28 25.51
C VAL A 545 -5.52 61.39 26.02
N LEU A 546 -5.94 60.48 26.92
CA LEU A 546 -7.27 60.52 27.56
C LEU A 546 -7.30 61.57 28.67
N GLN A 547 -8.47 62.17 28.91
CA GLN A 547 -8.63 63.13 30.01
C GLN A 547 -8.39 62.43 31.36
N GLY A 548 -7.29 62.78 32.04
CA GLY A 548 -6.90 62.22 33.34
C GLY A 548 -5.75 61.19 33.31
N SER A 549 -5.21 60.83 32.14
CA SER A 549 -3.99 60.00 32.04
C SER A 549 -2.82 60.80 31.45
N ASN A 550 -1.59 60.55 31.94
CA ASN A 550 -0.35 61.14 31.38
C ASN A 550 0.25 60.25 30.26
N ARG A 551 -0.53 59.32 29.70
CA ARG A 551 -0.06 58.29 28.75
C ARG A 551 -0.90 58.33 27.48
N THR A 552 -0.29 57.93 26.36
CA THR A 552 -0.99 57.77 25.08
C THR A 552 -1.99 56.62 25.16
N LEU A 553 -3.13 56.75 24.49
CA LEU A 553 -4.21 55.76 24.43
C LEU A 553 -3.68 54.36 24.08
N GLY A 554 -2.76 54.24 23.12
CA GLY A 554 -2.17 52.96 22.74
C GLY A 554 -1.41 52.24 23.86
N ILE A 555 -0.72 52.98 24.74
CA ILE A 555 -0.02 52.41 25.90
C ILE A 555 -1.02 51.92 26.95
N ASP A 556 -2.12 52.65 27.14
CA ASP A 556 -3.18 52.25 28.07
C ASP A 556 -3.90 50.98 27.55
N VAL A 557 -4.11 50.85 26.25
CA VAL A 557 -4.63 49.62 25.62
C VAL A 557 -3.69 48.44 25.85
N LEU A 558 -2.39 48.58 25.56
CA LEU A 558 -1.41 47.50 25.74
C LEU A 558 -1.33 47.04 27.20
N LYS A 559 -1.30 47.98 28.16
CA LYS A 559 -1.28 47.64 29.60
C LYS A 559 -2.56 47.00 30.08
N SER A 560 -3.73 47.41 29.56
CA SER A 560 -5.01 46.83 29.97
C SER A 560 -5.10 45.31 29.72
N ARG A 561 -4.35 44.80 28.73
CA ARG A 561 -4.30 43.38 28.36
C ARG A 561 -2.95 42.70 28.68
N GLY A 562 -2.07 43.36 29.44
CA GLY A 562 -0.79 42.80 29.87
C GLY A 562 0.26 42.63 28.75
N PHE A 563 0.16 43.38 27.64
CA PHE A 563 1.16 43.40 26.59
C PHE A 563 2.31 44.37 26.89
N PHE A 564 3.47 44.11 26.29
CA PHE A 564 4.64 44.96 26.44
C PHE A 564 4.49 46.28 25.68
N THR A 565 5.05 47.36 26.22
CA THR A 565 4.86 48.73 25.68
C THR A 565 6.05 49.26 24.90
N GLU A 566 7.19 48.57 24.91
CA GLU A 566 8.41 49.05 24.28
C GLU A 566 8.52 48.59 22.81
N ALA A 567 8.93 49.49 21.91
CA ALA A 567 9.06 49.21 20.47
C ALA A 567 10.01 48.03 20.14
N LYS A 568 10.99 47.76 21.00
CA LYS A 568 11.95 46.64 20.82
C LYS A 568 11.27 45.26 20.76
N TRP A 569 10.08 45.12 21.35
CA TRP A 569 9.32 43.87 21.36
C TRP A 569 8.84 43.43 19.97
N TYR A 570 8.73 44.37 19.02
CA TYR A 570 8.48 44.02 17.63
C TYR A 570 9.60 43.13 17.06
N TRP A 571 10.86 43.57 17.18
CA TRP A 571 12.01 42.85 16.66
C TRP A 571 12.32 41.58 17.46
N ILE A 572 12.07 41.58 18.78
CA ILE A 572 12.12 40.35 19.58
C ILE A 572 11.12 39.34 19.05
N GLY A 573 9.88 39.76 18.72
CA GLY A 573 8.88 38.86 18.19
C GLY A 573 9.24 38.30 16.81
N VAL A 574 9.75 39.13 15.90
CA VAL A 574 10.27 38.68 14.60
C VAL A 574 11.42 37.68 14.77
N GLY A 575 12.41 38.01 15.61
CA GLY A 575 13.54 37.13 15.90
C GLY A 575 13.12 35.79 16.51
N ALA A 576 12.17 35.82 17.45
CA ALA A 576 11.61 34.61 18.05
C ALA A 576 10.92 33.73 16.99
N LEU A 577 10.06 34.31 16.13
CA LEU A 577 9.37 33.56 15.08
C LEU A 577 10.34 32.94 14.07
N VAL A 578 11.37 33.67 13.64
CA VAL A 578 12.45 33.12 12.79
C VAL A 578 13.15 31.95 13.48
N GLY A 579 13.45 32.08 14.77
CA GLY A 579 13.99 31.00 15.59
C GLY A 579 13.09 29.77 15.58
N TYR A 580 11.78 29.92 15.80
CA TYR A 580 10.82 28.82 15.75
C TYR A 580 10.70 28.18 14.37
N VAL A 581 10.74 28.97 13.29
CA VAL A 581 10.76 28.42 11.91
C VAL A 581 11.95 27.48 11.73
N ILE A 582 13.14 27.91 12.15
CA ILE A 582 14.36 27.09 12.03
C ILE A 582 14.26 25.85 12.92
N VAL A 583 13.86 26.02 14.18
CA VAL A 583 13.73 24.93 15.15
C VAL A 583 12.74 23.86 14.66
N PHE A 584 11.54 24.23 14.20
CA PHE A 584 10.57 23.25 13.74
C PHE A 584 11.02 22.51 12.47
N ASN A 585 11.71 23.18 11.54
CA ASN A 585 12.26 22.50 10.35
C ASN A 585 13.43 21.56 10.70
N ILE A 586 14.28 21.91 11.67
CA ILE A 586 15.32 21.02 12.20
C ILE A 586 14.67 19.82 12.89
N LEU A 587 13.71 20.05 13.78
CA LEU A 587 12.98 18.99 14.48
C LEU A 587 12.23 18.07 13.51
N PHE A 588 11.64 18.62 12.45
CA PHE A 588 11.05 17.84 11.36
C PHE A 588 12.08 16.96 10.67
N THR A 589 13.25 17.50 10.33
CA THR A 589 14.34 16.73 9.72
C THR A 589 14.88 15.63 10.64
N LEU A 590 15.02 15.92 11.94
CA LEU A 590 15.45 14.94 12.95
C LEU A 590 14.39 13.85 13.12
N ALA A 591 13.11 14.21 13.21
CA ALA A 591 12.01 13.26 13.30
C ALA A 591 12.01 12.31 12.09
N LEU A 592 12.16 12.84 10.88
CA LEU A 592 12.28 12.04 9.65
C LEU A 592 13.56 11.21 9.58
N SER A 593 14.63 11.60 10.27
CA SER A 593 15.89 10.84 10.28
C SER A 593 15.84 9.65 11.24
N TYR A 594 15.21 9.80 12.40
CA TYR A 594 15.27 8.81 13.49
C TYR A 594 14.00 7.99 13.68
N LEU A 595 12.82 8.51 13.33
CA LEU A 595 11.57 7.77 13.52
C LEU A 595 11.36 6.76 12.40
N LYS A 596 10.92 5.56 12.77
CA LYS A 596 10.48 4.51 11.85
C LYS A 596 8.97 4.64 11.57
N PRO A 597 8.44 4.09 10.47
CA PRO A 597 6.99 4.05 10.23
C PRO A 597 6.22 3.44 11.43
N LEU A 598 4.98 3.91 11.65
CA LEU A 598 4.09 3.34 12.67
C LEU A 598 3.46 2.04 12.13
N GLY A 599 3.57 0.97 12.90
CA GLY A 599 3.04 -0.34 12.55
C GLY A 599 4.16 -1.35 12.32
N LYS A 600 4.10 -2.49 13.01
CA LYS A 600 4.85 -3.68 12.65
C LYS A 600 3.93 -4.50 11.77
N SER A 601 4.34 -4.91 10.56
CA SER A 601 3.61 -5.91 9.79
C SER A 601 3.78 -7.30 10.41
N GLN A 602 3.27 -7.45 11.63
CA GLN A 602 3.22 -8.75 12.30
C GLN A 602 1.82 -9.29 12.09
N GLN A 603 1.73 -10.37 11.33
CA GLN A 603 0.54 -11.22 11.35
C GLN A 603 0.37 -11.71 12.79
N ILE A 604 -0.78 -11.40 13.40
CA ILE A 604 -1.13 -11.96 14.70
C ILE A 604 -1.48 -13.43 14.43
N LEU A 605 -0.52 -14.32 14.65
CA LEU A 605 -0.78 -15.76 14.64
C LEU A 605 -1.62 -16.09 15.87
N SER A 606 -2.78 -16.71 15.66
CA SER A 606 -3.60 -17.24 16.76
C SER A 606 -2.81 -18.31 17.54
N GLU A 607 -3.13 -18.50 18.82
CA GLU A 607 -2.47 -19.53 19.65
C GLU A 607 -2.59 -20.93 19.02
N ASP A 608 -3.71 -21.22 18.36
CA ASP A 608 -3.93 -22.49 17.68
C ASP A 608 -3.05 -22.65 16.44
N ALA A 609 -2.80 -21.57 15.68
CA ALA A 609 -1.87 -21.59 14.55
C ALA A 609 -0.41 -21.78 15.02
N LEU A 610 -0.05 -21.23 16.18
CA LEU A 610 1.27 -21.48 16.80
C LEU A 610 1.41 -22.93 17.25
N LYS A 611 0.37 -23.52 17.85
CA LYS A 611 0.36 -24.95 18.22
C LYS A 611 0.48 -25.85 16.99
N GLU A 612 -0.25 -25.56 15.91
CA GLU A 612 -0.15 -26.31 14.65
C GLU A 612 1.26 -26.21 14.06
N LYS A 613 1.86 -25.02 14.06
CA LYS A 613 3.25 -24.81 13.62
C LYS A 613 4.25 -25.60 14.46
N HIS A 614 4.11 -25.59 15.79
CA HIS A 614 4.95 -26.41 16.68
C HIS A 614 4.78 -27.91 16.41
N ALA A 615 3.57 -28.37 16.15
CA ALA A 615 3.28 -29.76 15.81
C ALA A 615 3.90 -30.18 14.46
N ASN A 616 3.88 -29.31 13.44
CA ASN A 616 4.53 -29.58 12.15
C ASN A 616 6.07 -29.66 12.26
N ILE A 617 6.66 -28.84 13.14
CA ILE A 617 8.11 -28.82 13.37
C ILE A 617 8.59 -30.05 14.14
N THR A 618 7.88 -30.45 15.20
CA THR A 618 8.33 -31.47 16.16
C THR A 618 7.75 -32.85 15.92
N GLY A 619 6.60 -32.94 15.24
CA GLY A 619 5.83 -34.17 15.08
C GLY A 619 4.97 -34.53 16.29
N GLU A 620 5.03 -33.76 17.38
CA GLU A 620 4.20 -33.99 18.58
C GLU A 620 2.74 -33.61 18.30
N THR A 621 1.81 -34.51 18.65
CA THR A 621 0.38 -34.20 18.62
C THR A 621 0.09 -33.16 19.71
N PRO A 622 -0.65 -32.07 19.42
CA PRO A 622 -1.09 -31.18 20.48
C PRO A 622 -1.93 -31.99 21.47
N ASP A 623 -1.49 -32.01 22.73
CA ASP A 623 -2.19 -32.70 23.81
C ASP A 623 -3.65 -32.22 23.91
N GLY A 624 -4.57 -33.18 23.79
CA GLY A 624 -5.86 -33.16 24.48
C GLY A 624 -6.98 -32.26 23.97
N SER A 625 -7.53 -32.49 22.76
CA SER A 625 -8.93 -32.11 22.47
C SER A 625 -9.65 -32.85 21.32
N ILE A 626 -9.18 -34.02 20.87
CA ILE A 626 -9.88 -34.80 19.82
C ILE A 626 -10.35 -36.20 20.28
N SER A 627 -10.15 -36.60 21.54
CA SER A 627 -10.58 -37.92 22.03
C SER A 627 -11.63 -37.93 23.16
N ALA A 628 -12.40 -36.85 23.35
CA ALA A 628 -13.47 -36.82 24.36
C ALA A 628 -14.87 -36.43 23.84
N ALA A 629 -15.06 -36.28 22.52
CA ALA A 629 -16.37 -35.97 21.93
C ALA A 629 -17.07 -37.17 21.26
N ALA A 630 -16.43 -38.35 21.23
CA ALA A 630 -16.96 -39.55 20.57
C ALA A 630 -17.57 -40.59 21.54
N GLY A 631 -17.75 -40.26 22.82
CA GLY A 631 -18.28 -41.22 23.78
C GLY A 631 -18.81 -40.58 25.06
N ASN A 632 -19.93 -39.85 24.96
CA ASN A 632 -20.90 -39.68 26.07
C ASN A 632 -22.14 -38.87 25.67
N ILE A 633 -22.88 -39.34 24.67
CA ILE A 633 -24.28 -38.89 24.47
C ILE A 633 -25.15 -40.13 24.28
N ASN A 634 -25.34 -40.88 25.36
CA ASN A 634 -26.34 -41.94 25.45
C ASN A 634 -27.01 -41.85 26.84
N SER A 635 -27.89 -40.85 27.03
CA SER A 635 -29.06 -40.94 27.91
C SER A 635 -29.74 -39.57 28.11
N SER A 636 -30.67 -39.20 27.22
CA SER A 636 -31.86 -38.43 27.60
C SER A 636 -32.83 -38.35 26.41
N ARG A 637 -33.57 -39.43 26.18
CA ARG A 637 -34.81 -39.39 25.40
C ARG A 637 -35.86 -38.62 26.21
N ARG A 638 -36.32 -37.48 25.69
CA ARG A 638 -37.69 -36.99 25.94
C ARG A 638 -38.25 -36.38 24.66
N ASN A 639 -39.39 -36.95 24.28
CA ASN A 639 -40.22 -36.76 23.09
C ASN A 639 -40.46 -35.31 22.65
N SER A 640 -40.21 -35.05 21.36
CA SER A 640 -41.11 -34.28 20.50
C SER A 640 -40.84 -34.65 19.05
N ALA A 641 -41.86 -35.16 18.37
CA ALA A 641 -41.79 -35.69 17.02
C ALA A 641 -41.75 -34.57 15.96
N ALA A 642 -40.77 -34.65 15.06
CA ALA A 642 -40.80 -34.08 13.70
C ALA A 642 -39.89 -34.94 12.80
N PRO A 643 -40.20 -35.11 11.51
CA PRO A 643 -39.69 -36.23 10.72
C PRO A 643 -38.25 -36.01 10.25
N GLU A 644 -37.52 -37.13 10.20
CA GLU A 644 -36.22 -37.28 9.56
C GLU A 644 -36.30 -36.85 8.08
N ASP A 645 -35.50 -35.85 7.70
CA ASP A 645 -35.00 -35.76 6.33
C ASP A 645 -33.48 -35.75 6.34
N SER A 646 -32.95 -36.60 5.49
CA SER A 646 -31.57 -37.07 5.47
C SER A 646 -30.59 -36.08 4.85
N GLY A 647 -29.48 -35.83 5.52
CA GLY A 647 -28.16 -35.68 4.88
C GLY A 647 -27.77 -34.36 4.21
N ARG A 648 -28.57 -33.29 4.25
CA ARG A 648 -28.13 -31.95 3.81
C ARG A 648 -27.80 -31.09 5.01
N ARG A 649 -26.57 -30.54 5.07
CA ARG A 649 -26.19 -29.49 6.03
C ARG A 649 -27.01 -28.22 5.73
N GLY A 650 -28.28 -28.21 6.15
CA GLY A 650 -29.20 -27.11 5.94
C GLY A 650 -28.88 -25.94 6.88
N MET A 651 -28.96 -24.72 6.37
CA MET A 651 -28.86 -23.50 7.17
C MET A 651 -30.16 -23.30 7.97
N VAL A 652 -30.08 -22.70 9.16
CA VAL A 652 -31.24 -22.41 10.03
C VAL A 652 -32.26 -21.50 9.34
N LEU A 653 -31.80 -20.53 8.53
CA LEU A 653 -32.68 -19.67 7.75
C LEU A 653 -32.96 -20.30 6.38
N PRO A 654 -34.24 -20.48 5.99
CA PRO A 654 -34.59 -21.02 4.69
C PRO A 654 -34.22 -20.03 3.58
N PHE A 655 -33.83 -20.56 2.42
CA PHE A 655 -33.68 -19.80 1.18
C PHE A 655 -34.20 -20.62 0.00
N ALA A 656 -34.63 -19.95 -1.07
CA ALA A 656 -35.06 -20.61 -2.30
C ALA A 656 -33.88 -20.70 -3.27
N PRO A 657 -33.51 -21.89 -3.79
CA PRO A 657 -32.53 -22.01 -4.87
C PRO A 657 -33.04 -21.34 -6.15
N LEU A 658 -32.27 -20.38 -6.71
CA LEU A 658 -32.68 -19.60 -7.89
C LEU A 658 -31.68 -19.71 -9.03
N ALA A 659 -32.16 -20.01 -10.24
CA ALA A 659 -31.35 -20.03 -11.46
C ALA A 659 -31.28 -18.64 -12.11
N VAL A 660 -30.17 -18.33 -12.78
CA VAL A 660 -30.00 -17.10 -13.58
C VAL A 660 -29.83 -17.50 -15.04
N ALA A 661 -30.57 -16.89 -15.95
CA ALA A 661 -30.40 -17.09 -17.40
C ALA A 661 -30.33 -15.73 -18.09
N PHE A 662 -29.40 -15.57 -19.02
CA PHE A 662 -29.20 -14.34 -19.77
C PHE A 662 -29.02 -14.64 -21.25
N ASN A 663 -29.58 -13.78 -22.09
CA ASN A 663 -29.59 -13.99 -23.54
C ASN A 663 -29.15 -12.74 -24.30
N ASN A 664 -28.21 -12.92 -25.22
CA ASN A 664 -27.67 -11.92 -26.12
C ASN A 664 -27.24 -10.63 -25.41
N MET A 665 -26.55 -10.78 -24.28
CA MET A 665 -26.11 -9.65 -23.47
C MET A 665 -25.04 -8.85 -24.22
N ARG A 666 -25.34 -7.58 -24.48
CA ARG A 666 -24.41 -6.59 -25.02
C ARG A 666 -24.22 -5.46 -24.04
N TYR A 667 -22.97 -5.02 -23.91
CA TYR A 667 -22.61 -3.88 -23.07
C TYR A 667 -21.66 -2.99 -23.83
N SER A 668 -22.04 -1.73 -23.99
CA SER A 668 -21.23 -0.71 -24.64
C SER A 668 -21.09 0.53 -23.77
N VAL A 669 -19.96 1.22 -23.91
CA VAL A 669 -19.68 2.49 -23.26
C VAL A 669 -19.30 3.52 -24.32
N ASP A 670 -19.52 4.80 -24.03
CA ASP A 670 -19.06 5.86 -24.94
C ASP A 670 -17.54 5.78 -25.11
N MET A 671 -17.05 6.03 -26.32
CA MET A 671 -15.62 5.96 -26.59
C MET A 671 -14.86 6.96 -25.71
N PRO A 672 -13.83 6.51 -24.96
CA PRO A 672 -12.99 7.41 -24.17
C PRO A 672 -12.34 8.49 -25.05
N ALA A 673 -12.25 9.71 -24.53
CA ALA A 673 -11.68 10.86 -25.25
C ALA A 673 -10.24 10.61 -25.75
N GLU A 674 -9.47 9.81 -24.99
CA GLU A 674 -8.10 9.40 -25.33
C GLU A 674 -8.03 8.53 -26.59
N MET A 675 -8.99 7.63 -26.80
CA MET A 675 -9.04 6.75 -27.98
C MET A 675 -9.63 7.46 -29.19
N LYS A 676 -10.59 8.39 -28.99
CA LYS A 676 -11.04 9.29 -30.07
C LYS A 676 -9.89 10.16 -30.60
N ALA A 677 -8.99 10.62 -29.72
CA ALA A 677 -7.80 11.36 -30.11
C ALA A 677 -6.77 10.52 -30.88
N GLN A 678 -6.81 9.19 -30.74
CA GLN A 678 -5.98 8.23 -31.50
C GLN A 678 -6.61 7.82 -32.86
N GLY A 679 -7.73 8.43 -33.26
CA GLY A 679 -8.33 8.25 -34.58
C GLY A 679 -9.30 7.08 -34.73
N VAL A 680 -9.93 6.63 -33.63
CA VAL A 680 -11.00 5.61 -33.69
C VAL A 680 -12.34 6.28 -33.99
N ASP A 681 -12.93 5.97 -35.16
CA ASP A 681 -14.18 6.57 -35.66
C ASP A 681 -15.47 6.01 -35.02
N GLU A 682 -15.38 4.95 -34.22
CA GLU A 682 -16.55 4.41 -33.52
C GLU A 682 -16.98 5.34 -32.37
N ASP A 683 -18.28 5.54 -32.18
CA ASP A 683 -18.79 6.34 -31.07
C ASP A 683 -18.88 5.56 -29.74
N ARG A 684 -18.97 4.23 -29.82
CA ARG A 684 -19.17 3.34 -28.67
C ARG A 684 -18.19 2.19 -28.69
N LEU A 685 -17.52 1.97 -27.56
CA LEU A 685 -16.70 0.78 -27.33
C LEU A 685 -17.60 -0.37 -26.86
N LEU A 686 -17.73 -1.41 -27.69
CA LEU A 686 -18.48 -2.61 -27.36
C LEU A 686 -17.60 -3.59 -26.55
N LEU A 687 -17.96 -3.80 -25.28
CA LEU A 687 -17.21 -4.66 -24.35
C LEU A 687 -17.76 -6.08 -24.25
N LEU A 688 -19.08 -6.25 -24.36
CA LEU A 688 -19.73 -7.57 -24.43
C LEU A 688 -20.47 -7.70 -25.76
N LYS A 689 -20.18 -8.77 -26.51
CA LYS A 689 -20.66 -9.01 -27.87
C LYS A 689 -21.69 -10.15 -27.92
N GLY A 690 -22.87 -9.96 -27.34
CA GLY A 690 -24.00 -10.89 -27.48
C GLY A 690 -23.81 -12.19 -26.72
N VAL A 691 -23.44 -12.09 -25.44
CA VAL A 691 -23.11 -13.24 -24.59
C VAL A 691 -24.39 -13.86 -24.02
N SER A 692 -24.55 -15.18 -24.17
CA SER A 692 -25.70 -15.94 -23.64
C SER A 692 -25.24 -17.07 -22.73
N GLY A 693 -26.02 -17.39 -21.70
CA GLY A 693 -25.66 -18.43 -20.75
C GLY A 693 -26.66 -18.57 -19.60
N SER A 694 -26.40 -19.54 -18.72
CA SER A 694 -27.21 -19.76 -17.51
C SER A 694 -26.37 -20.30 -16.36
N PHE A 695 -26.81 -20.01 -15.14
CA PHE A 695 -26.24 -20.49 -13.88
C PHE A 695 -27.31 -21.23 -13.09
N LYS A 696 -26.98 -22.43 -12.62
CA LYS A 696 -27.92 -23.34 -11.96
C LYS A 696 -27.65 -23.42 -10.45
N PRO A 697 -28.68 -23.65 -9.63
CA PRO A 697 -28.48 -23.87 -8.19
C PRO A 697 -27.74 -25.17 -7.90
N GLY A 698 -26.87 -25.16 -6.89
CA GLY A 698 -26.06 -26.31 -6.49
C GLY A 698 -24.91 -26.64 -7.45
N VAL A 699 -24.67 -25.79 -8.44
CA VAL A 699 -23.58 -25.91 -9.42
C VAL A 699 -22.59 -24.77 -9.21
N LEU A 700 -21.31 -25.11 -9.10
CA LEU A 700 -20.22 -24.15 -9.03
C LEU A 700 -19.74 -23.83 -10.46
N THR A 701 -20.09 -22.64 -10.96
CA THR A 701 -19.70 -22.21 -12.30
C THR A 701 -18.46 -21.30 -12.26
N ALA A 702 -17.42 -21.66 -13.01
CA ALA A 702 -16.24 -20.84 -13.22
C ALA A 702 -16.37 -19.99 -14.50
N LEU A 703 -16.11 -18.69 -14.38
CA LEU A 703 -16.01 -17.78 -15.51
C LEU A 703 -14.53 -17.49 -15.80
N MET A 704 -14.04 -17.96 -16.95
CA MET A 704 -12.64 -17.93 -17.33
C MET A 704 -12.42 -17.22 -18.65
N GLY A 705 -11.19 -16.74 -18.87
CA GLY A 705 -10.83 -15.95 -20.05
C GLY A 705 -9.61 -15.08 -19.77
N VAL A 706 -9.00 -14.54 -20.82
CA VAL A 706 -7.83 -13.65 -20.68
C VAL A 706 -8.19 -12.39 -19.87
N SER A 707 -7.18 -11.75 -19.26
CA SER A 707 -7.40 -10.45 -18.61
C SER A 707 -7.91 -9.45 -19.65
N GLY A 708 -8.92 -8.65 -19.29
CA GLY A 708 -9.59 -7.72 -20.21
C GLY A 708 -10.67 -8.34 -21.13
N ALA A 709 -10.93 -9.66 -21.08
CA ALA A 709 -11.97 -10.29 -21.90
C ALA A 709 -13.43 -9.91 -21.56
N GLY A 710 -13.67 -9.06 -20.54
CA GLY A 710 -15.01 -8.66 -20.13
C GLY A 710 -15.66 -9.56 -19.05
N LYS A 711 -14.88 -10.40 -18.36
CA LYS A 711 -15.35 -11.29 -17.28
C LYS A 711 -16.08 -10.55 -16.15
N THR A 712 -15.36 -9.65 -15.47
CA THR A 712 -15.91 -8.79 -14.42
C THR A 712 -17.01 -7.89 -14.97
N THR A 713 -16.89 -7.42 -16.22
CA THR A 713 -17.93 -6.62 -16.88
C THR A 713 -19.24 -7.40 -17.01
N LEU A 714 -19.21 -8.66 -17.47
CA LEU A 714 -20.38 -9.51 -17.54
C LEU A 714 -20.99 -9.73 -16.16
N MET A 715 -20.15 -10.04 -15.17
CA MET A 715 -20.61 -10.29 -13.81
C MET A 715 -21.24 -9.04 -13.17
N ASP A 716 -20.65 -7.86 -13.36
CA ASP A 716 -21.20 -6.58 -12.91
C ASP A 716 -22.54 -6.25 -13.59
N VAL A 717 -22.69 -6.55 -14.88
CA VAL A 717 -23.95 -6.36 -15.62
C VAL A 717 -25.03 -7.31 -15.09
N LEU A 718 -24.70 -8.59 -14.88
CA LEU A 718 -25.63 -9.57 -14.32
C LEU A 718 -26.01 -9.25 -12.86
N ALA A 719 -25.05 -8.78 -12.05
CA ALA A 719 -25.30 -8.28 -10.70
C ALA A 719 -26.09 -6.95 -10.69
N GLY A 720 -26.07 -6.21 -11.80
CA GLY A 720 -26.71 -4.90 -11.95
C GLY A 720 -25.97 -3.77 -11.23
N ARG A 721 -24.64 -3.89 -11.17
CA ARG A 721 -23.72 -2.89 -10.59
C ARG A 721 -23.24 -1.87 -11.61
N LYS A 722 -23.34 -2.15 -12.93
CA LYS A 722 -23.08 -1.15 -13.97
C LYS A 722 -24.25 -0.17 -14.07
N THR A 723 -24.04 1.05 -13.58
CA THR A 723 -25.00 2.17 -13.68
C THR A 723 -24.76 3.05 -14.91
N GLY A 724 -23.58 2.97 -15.54
CA GLY A 724 -23.23 3.68 -16.77
C GLY A 724 -23.05 2.74 -17.97
N GLY A 725 -23.17 3.29 -19.18
CA GLY A 725 -23.14 2.55 -20.44
C GLY A 725 -24.52 2.03 -20.87
N TYR A 726 -24.56 1.38 -22.03
CA TYR A 726 -25.78 0.83 -22.63
C TYR A 726 -25.76 -0.69 -22.50
N ILE A 727 -26.75 -1.23 -21.79
CA ILE A 727 -26.97 -2.66 -21.62
C ILE A 727 -28.12 -3.08 -22.55
N GLU A 728 -27.88 -4.06 -23.41
CA GLU A 728 -28.91 -4.70 -24.25
C GLU A 728 -28.93 -6.22 -23.98
N GLY A 729 -30.06 -6.85 -24.25
CA GLY A 729 -30.28 -8.28 -23.98
C GLY A 729 -31.23 -8.51 -22.80
N ASP A 730 -31.54 -9.77 -22.54
CA ASP A 730 -32.54 -10.17 -21.55
C ASP A 730 -31.88 -10.93 -20.39
N ILE A 731 -32.24 -10.57 -19.15
CA ILE A 731 -31.82 -11.29 -17.94
C ILE A 731 -33.08 -11.78 -17.20
N SER A 732 -33.12 -13.08 -16.92
CA SER A 732 -34.21 -13.74 -16.20
C SER A 732 -33.69 -14.51 -14.98
N ILE A 733 -34.46 -14.45 -13.89
CA ILE A 733 -34.21 -15.15 -12.63
C ILE A 733 -35.32 -16.17 -12.46
N SER A 734 -34.97 -17.46 -12.58
CA SER A 734 -35.91 -18.59 -12.52
C SER A 734 -37.16 -18.40 -13.41
N GLY A 735 -36.98 -17.85 -14.61
CA GLY A 735 -38.05 -17.61 -15.59
C GLY A 735 -38.73 -16.23 -15.49
N TYR A 736 -38.45 -15.43 -14.46
CA TYR A 736 -39.01 -14.09 -14.30
C TYR A 736 -38.01 -13.01 -14.75
N PRO A 737 -38.46 -11.90 -15.38
CA PRO A 737 -37.55 -10.82 -15.77
C PRO A 737 -36.90 -10.18 -14.53
N LYS A 738 -35.59 -9.91 -14.62
CA LYS A 738 -34.81 -9.34 -13.52
C LYS A 738 -35.31 -7.92 -13.20
N LYS A 739 -35.71 -7.69 -11.94
CA LYS A 739 -35.99 -6.35 -11.38
C LYS A 739 -34.86 -5.95 -10.45
N GLN A 740 -34.17 -4.85 -10.74
CA GLN A 740 -32.95 -4.48 -10.01
C GLN A 740 -33.20 -4.20 -8.51
N GLU A 741 -34.32 -3.56 -8.17
CA GLU A 741 -34.66 -3.18 -6.79
C GLU A 741 -34.76 -4.38 -5.84
N THR A 742 -35.36 -5.48 -6.30
CA THR A 742 -35.56 -6.69 -5.48
C THR A 742 -34.38 -7.66 -5.61
N PHE A 743 -33.68 -7.66 -6.74
CA PHE A 743 -32.56 -8.55 -7.01
C PHE A 743 -31.41 -8.39 -6.00
N ALA A 744 -31.14 -7.17 -5.55
CA ALA A 744 -30.10 -6.89 -4.57
C ALA A 744 -30.32 -7.59 -3.20
N ARG A 745 -31.56 -7.99 -2.87
CA ARG A 745 -31.87 -8.71 -1.62
C ARG A 745 -31.63 -10.21 -1.68
N ILE A 746 -31.63 -10.79 -2.89
CA ILE A 746 -31.49 -12.23 -3.11
C ILE A 746 -30.14 -12.60 -3.71
N SER A 747 -29.30 -11.60 -4.01
CA SER A 747 -27.96 -11.77 -4.55
C SER A 747 -26.90 -11.20 -3.58
N GLY A 748 -25.79 -11.92 -3.45
CA GLY A 748 -24.57 -11.44 -2.79
C GLY A 748 -23.47 -11.22 -3.81
N TYR A 749 -22.57 -10.27 -3.55
CA TYR A 749 -21.44 -9.97 -4.43
C TYR A 749 -20.16 -9.81 -3.62
N CYS A 750 -19.21 -10.72 -3.80
CA CYS A 750 -17.87 -10.58 -3.23
C CYS A 750 -16.98 -9.84 -4.23
N GLU A 751 -16.53 -8.64 -3.87
CA GLU A 751 -15.62 -7.85 -4.69
C GLU A 751 -14.18 -8.39 -4.66
N GLN A 752 -13.39 -8.04 -5.69
CA GLN A 752 -11.98 -8.42 -5.76
C GLN A 752 -11.16 -7.79 -4.62
N ASN A 753 -11.50 -6.58 -4.18
CA ASN A 753 -10.86 -5.91 -3.05
C ASN A 753 -11.68 -6.13 -1.76
N ASP A 754 -11.05 -6.68 -0.73
CA ASP A 754 -11.72 -6.95 0.54
C ASP A 754 -11.76 -5.70 1.44
N ILE A 755 -12.86 -4.97 1.37
CA ILE A 755 -13.06 -3.74 2.14
C ILE A 755 -13.82 -4.07 3.43
N HIS A 756 -13.13 -3.94 4.56
CA HIS A 756 -13.71 -4.12 5.90
C HIS A 756 -13.23 -3.04 6.85
N SER A 757 -14.03 -2.73 7.86
CA SER A 757 -13.65 -1.84 8.94
C SER A 757 -12.48 -2.46 9.75
N PRO A 758 -11.33 -1.78 9.90
CA PRO A 758 -10.14 -2.39 10.50
C PRO A 758 -10.23 -2.57 12.03
N ASN A 759 -11.09 -1.80 12.70
CA ASN A 759 -11.15 -1.72 14.17
C ASN A 759 -12.25 -2.57 14.80
N VAL A 760 -12.92 -3.42 14.00
CA VAL A 760 -13.96 -4.35 14.48
C VAL A 760 -13.43 -5.78 14.42
N THR A 761 -14.03 -6.66 15.22
CA THR A 761 -13.76 -8.10 15.18
C THR A 761 -14.48 -8.80 14.02
N VAL A 762 -14.05 -10.02 13.69
CA VAL A 762 -14.75 -10.90 12.73
C VAL A 762 -16.22 -11.06 13.12
N TYR A 763 -16.49 -11.40 14.38
CA TYR A 763 -17.86 -11.61 14.84
C TYR A 763 -18.70 -10.32 14.78
N GLU A 764 -18.17 -9.18 15.22
CA GLU A 764 -18.87 -7.89 15.14
C GLU A 764 -19.21 -7.50 13.69
N SER A 765 -18.30 -7.79 12.75
CA SER A 765 -18.53 -7.53 11.32
C SER A 765 -19.72 -8.34 10.79
N LEU A 766 -19.82 -9.61 11.16
CA LEU A 766 -20.94 -10.47 10.78
C LEU A 766 -22.25 -10.05 11.45
N VAL A 767 -22.22 -9.74 12.75
CA VAL A 767 -23.38 -9.24 13.50
C VAL A 767 -23.92 -7.95 12.87
N TYR A 768 -23.03 -7.01 12.55
CA TYR A 768 -23.40 -5.74 11.92
C TYR A 768 -24.03 -5.95 10.53
N SER A 769 -23.43 -6.82 9.70
CA SER A 769 -24.01 -7.21 8.40
C SER A 769 -25.40 -7.83 8.55
N ALA A 770 -25.57 -8.73 9.53
CA ALA A 770 -26.84 -9.39 9.83
C ALA A 770 -27.93 -8.38 10.20
N TRP A 771 -27.59 -7.38 11.03
CA TRP A 771 -28.54 -6.35 11.47
C TRP A 771 -29.06 -5.48 10.33
N LEU A 772 -28.24 -5.24 9.31
CA LEU A 772 -28.61 -4.39 8.19
C LEU A 772 -29.35 -5.14 7.07
N ARG A 773 -29.05 -6.43 6.89
CA ARG A 773 -29.52 -7.19 5.70
C ARG A 773 -30.59 -8.23 5.99
N LEU A 774 -30.65 -8.78 7.21
CA LEU A 774 -31.70 -9.74 7.54
C LEU A 774 -33.03 -9.03 7.82
N PRO A 775 -34.16 -9.66 7.46
CA PRO A 775 -35.48 -9.17 7.79
C PRO A 775 -35.70 -8.93 9.30
N SER A 776 -36.54 -7.95 9.65
CA SER A 776 -36.79 -7.57 11.05
C SER A 776 -37.55 -8.62 11.87
N ASP A 777 -38.24 -9.54 11.20
CA ASP A 777 -38.94 -10.69 11.76
C ASP A 777 -38.01 -11.82 12.23
N VAL A 778 -36.72 -11.77 11.90
CA VAL A 778 -35.74 -12.74 12.40
C VAL A 778 -35.35 -12.41 13.85
N GLU A 779 -35.74 -13.29 14.77
CA GLU A 779 -35.40 -13.22 16.19
C GLU A 779 -33.89 -13.16 16.45
N SER A 780 -33.51 -12.49 17.54
CA SER A 780 -32.09 -12.28 17.91
C SER A 780 -31.34 -13.60 18.18
N GLU A 781 -32.01 -14.61 18.76
CA GLU A 781 -31.40 -15.92 18.99
C GLU A 781 -31.16 -16.67 17.68
N THR A 782 -32.17 -16.74 16.81
CA THR A 782 -32.06 -17.33 15.47
C THR A 782 -30.98 -16.65 14.64
N ARG A 783 -30.87 -15.32 14.74
CA ARG A 783 -29.80 -14.54 14.09
C ARG A 783 -28.42 -14.93 14.59
N LYS A 784 -28.23 -15.07 15.90
CA LYS A 784 -26.94 -15.51 16.47
C LYS A 784 -26.61 -16.94 16.01
N MET A 785 -27.56 -17.87 16.08
CA MET A 785 -27.36 -19.24 15.60
C MET A 785 -26.97 -19.27 14.12
N PHE A 786 -27.61 -18.45 13.28
CA PHE A 786 -27.27 -18.33 11.87
C PHE A 786 -25.85 -17.80 11.65
N ILE A 787 -25.41 -16.81 12.43
CA ILE A 787 -24.04 -16.28 12.36
C ILE A 787 -23.02 -17.36 12.75
N GLU A 788 -23.26 -18.14 13.80
CA GLU A 788 -22.38 -19.26 14.19
C GLU A 788 -22.27 -20.29 13.06
N GLN A 789 -23.39 -20.65 12.41
CA GLN A 789 -23.38 -21.56 11.28
C GLN A 789 -22.60 -21.02 10.08
N VAL A 790 -22.73 -19.73 9.77
CA VAL A 790 -21.93 -19.10 8.71
C VAL A 790 -20.45 -19.14 9.07
N MET A 791 -20.07 -18.80 10.31
CA MET A 791 -18.68 -18.87 10.76
C MET A 791 -18.11 -20.29 10.71
N GLU A 792 -18.92 -21.31 10.99
CA GLU A 792 -18.53 -22.71 10.84
C GLU A 792 -18.35 -23.09 9.36
N LEU A 793 -19.27 -22.68 8.49
CA LEU A 793 -19.24 -22.96 7.05
C LEU A 793 -17.98 -22.40 6.36
N VAL A 794 -17.56 -21.20 6.76
CA VAL A 794 -16.32 -20.54 6.28
C VAL A 794 -15.11 -20.77 7.19
N GLU A 795 -15.24 -21.59 8.23
CA GLU A 795 -14.15 -21.99 9.13
C GLU A 795 -13.42 -20.83 9.83
N LEU A 796 -14.17 -19.79 10.23
CA LEU A 796 -13.66 -18.61 10.93
C LEU A 796 -13.79 -18.68 12.46
N ASN A 797 -14.29 -19.79 13.02
CA ASN A 797 -14.56 -19.93 14.47
C ASN A 797 -13.35 -19.60 15.37
N SER A 798 -12.13 -20.00 14.97
CA SER A 798 -10.91 -19.71 15.74
C SER A 798 -10.47 -18.24 15.68
N LEU A 799 -11.05 -17.45 14.77
CA LEU A 799 -10.73 -16.04 14.53
C LEU A 799 -11.88 -15.12 14.95
N ARG A 800 -12.88 -15.63 15.66
CA ARG A 800 -14.09 -14.91 16.09
C ARG A 800 -13.81 -13.52 16.66
N ASP A 801 -12.89 -13.45 17.61
CA ASP A 801 -12.55 -12.23 18.36
C ASP A 801 -11.30 -11.53 17.80
N ALA A 802 -10.77 -12.01 16.67
CA ALA A 802 -9.64 -11.38 16.01
C ALA A 802 -10.10 -10.06 15.37
N LEU A 803 -9.31 -9.00 15.57
CA LEU A 803 -9.50 -7.73 14.86
C LEU A 803 -9.23 -7.92 13.38
N VAL A 804 -10.10 -7.34 12.55
CA VAL A 804 -9.98 -7.40 11.09
C VAL A 804 -8.68 -6.74 10.62
N GLY A 805 -8.34 -5.58 11.17
CA GLY A 805 -7.11 -4.83 10.84
C GLY A 805 -7.06 -4.26 9.42
N LEU A 806 -6.02 -3.48 9.16
CA LEU A 806 -5.76 -2.84 7.87
C LEU A 806 -5.07 -3.82 6.90
N PRO A 807 -5.55 -3.93 5.64
CA PRO A 807 -4.94 -4.80 4.64
C PRO A 807 -3.42 -4.59 4.50
N GLY A 808 -2.65 -5.68 4.57
CA GLY A 808 -1.19 -5.66 4.44
C GLY A 808 -0.42 -5.10 5.63
N VAL A 809 -1.11 -4.60 6.67
CA VAL A 809 -0.45 -4.01 7.86
C VAL A 809 -0.65 -4.88 9.09
N ASN A 810 -1.90 -5.19 9.46
CA ASN A 810 -2.22 -5.92 10.69
C ASN A 810 -3.59 -6.61 10.62
N GLY A 811 -3.89 -7.43 11.64
CA GLY A 811 -5.14 -8.17 11.75
C GLY A 811 -5.15 -9.46 10.93
N LEU A 812 -6.22 -9.68 10.17
CA LEU A 812 -6.44 -10.90 9.39
C LEU A 812 -5.51 -10.99 8.19
N SER A 813 -5.07 -12.22 7.88
CA SER A 813 -4.37 -12.54 6.63
C SER A 813 -5.27 -12.30 5.41
N THR A 814 -4.68 -12.23 4.20
CA THR A 814 -5.44 -12.09 2.95
C THR A 814 -6.47 -13.21 2.78
N GLU A 815 -6.06 -14.44 3.05
CA GLU A 815 -6.90 -15.64 3.05
C GLU A 815 -8.09 -15.54 4.02
N GLN A 816 -7.81 -15.18 5.28
CA GLN A 816 -8.83 -15.05 6.32
C GLN A 816 -9.80 -13.90 6.00
N ARG A 817 -9.29 -12.81 5.43
CA ARG A 817 -10.09 -11.67 5.01
C ARG A 817 -11.00 -12.01 3.82
N LYS A 818 -10.52 -12.80 2.85
CA LYS A 818 -11.36 -13.33 1.76
C LYS A 818 -12.51 -14.16 2.29
N ARG A 819 -12.24 -15.06 3.25
CA ARG A 819 -13.28 -15.83 3.94
C ARG A 819 -14.25 -14.95 4.71
N LEU A 820 -13.76 -13.87 5.35
CA LEU A 820 -14.62 -12.88 6.00
C LEU A 820 -15.52 -12.15 5.00
N THR A 821 -15.02 -11.77 3.83
CA THR A 821 -15.83 -11.17 2.76
C THR A 821 -16.96 -12.12 2.34
N ILE A 822 -16.63 -13.39 2.09
CA ILE A 822 -17.62 -14.43 1.77
C ILE A 822 -18.65 -14.56 2.90
N ALA A 823 -18.20 -14.62 4.16
CA ALA A 823 -19.07 -14.74 5.33
C ALA A 823 -20.02 -13.54 5.48
N VAL A 824 -19.51 -12.31 5.30
CA VAL A 824 -20.28 -11.07 5.40
C VAL A 824 -21.42 -11.09 4.38
N GLU A 825 -21.17 -11.54 3.15
CA GLU A 825 -22.20 -11.71 2.12
C GLU A 825 -23.16 -12.86 2.41
N LEU A 826 -22.67 -13.99 2.93
CA LEU A 826 -23.50 -15.14 3.30
C LEU A 826 -24.48 -14.85 4.42
N VAL A 827 -24.13 -13.96 5.34
CA VAL A 827 -25.00 -13.53 6.45
C VAL A 827 -26.28 -12.83 5.95
N ALA A 828 -26.31 -12.32 4.72
CA ALA A 828 -27.53 -11.79 4.11
C ALA A 828 -28.51 -12.90 3.65
N ASN A 829 -28.13 -14.18 3.80
CA ASN A 829 -28.85 -15.35 3.28
C ASN A 829 -29.20 -15.26 1.77
N PRO A 830 -28.25 -14.92 0.88
CA PRO A 830 -28.53 -14.80 -0.55
C PRO A 830 -28.76 -16.18 -1.21
N SER A 831 -29.56 -16.20 -2.28
CA SER A 831 -29.79 -17.38 -3.13
C SER A 831 -28.76 -17.50 -4.25
N ILE A 832 -28.26 -16.36 -4.73
CA ILE A 832 -27.29 -16.24 -5.83
C ILE A 832 -26.06 -15.51 -5.29
N ILE A 833 -24.86 -16.00 -5.54
CA ILE A 833 -23.62 -15.37 -5.09
C ILE A 833 -22.68 -15.23 -6.28
N PHE A 834 -22.24 -13.99 -6.52
CA PHE A 834 -21.18 -13.68 -7.45
C PHE A 834 -19.89 -13.46 -6.67
N MET A 835 -18.79 -14.09 -7.08
CA MET A 835 -17.49 -13.93 -6.45
C MET A 835 -16.44 -13.49 -7.48
N ASP A 836 -15.93 -12.28 -7.35
CA ASP A 836 -14.89 -11.77 -8.24
C ASP A 836 -13.50 -12.18 -7.74
N GLU A 837 -12.88 -13.12 -8.47
CA GLU A 837 -11.55 -13.66 -8.20
C GLU A 837 -11.31 -14.00 -6.72
N PRO A 838 -12.07 -14.97 -6.15
CA PRO A 838 -11.96 -15.31 -4.72
C PRO A 838 -10.59 -15.86 -4.34
N THR A 839 -9.79 -16.30 -5.31
CA THR A 839 -8.43 -16.82 -5.13
C THR A 839 -7.33 -15.78 -5.40
N SER A 840 -7.69 -14.53 -5.72
CA SER A 840 -6.72 -13.47 -6.04
C SER A 840 -5.79 -13.17 -4.86
N GLY A 841 -4.48 -13.09 -5.13
CA GLY A 841 -3.46 -12.77 -4.13
C GLY A 841 -3.23 -13.85 -3.07
N LEU A 842 -3.71 -15.07 -3.29
CA LEU A 842 -3.54 -16.23 -2.42
C LEU A 842 -2.56 -17.25 -3.03
N ASP A 843 -1.92 -18.04 -2.18
CA ASP A 843 -1.10 -19.20 -2.60
C ASP A 843 -1.98 -20.42 -2.85
N ALA A 844 -1.37 -21.51 -3.33
CA ALA A 844 -2.08 -22.76 -3.66
C ALA A 844 -2.99 -23.21 -2.53
N ARG A 845 -2.40 -23.17 -1.32
CA ARG A 845 -3.01 -23.65 -0.10
C ARG A 845 -4.10 -22.72 0.39
N ALA A 846 -3.84 -21.42 0.52
CA ALA A 846 -4.86 -20.45 0.92
C ALA A 846 -6.02 -20.43 -0.08
N ALA A 847 -5.73 -20.46 -1.38
CA ALA A 847 -6.73 -20.53 -2.43
C ALA A 847 -7.57 -21.81 -2.32
N ALA A 848 -6.95 -22.97 -2.03
CA ALA A 848 -7.68 -24.22 -1.79
C ALA A 848 -8.58 -24.14 -0.55
N ILE A 849 -8.14 -23.51 0.54
CA ILE A 849 -8.97 -23.30 1.74
C ILE A 849 -10.17 -22.42 1.40
N VAL A 850 -9.97 -21.29 0.71
CA VAL A 850 -11.08 -20.43 0.27
C VAL A 850 -12.01 -21.20 -0.67
N MET A 851 -11.49 -21.92 -1.66
CA MET A 851 -12.30 -22.70 -2.59
C MET A 851 -13.07 -23.82 -1.92
N ARG A 852 -12.54 -24.42 -0.85
CA ARG A 852 -13.30 -25.34 0.01
C ARG A 852 -14.50 -24.65 0.65
N THR A 853 -14.34 -23.45 1.18
CA THR A 853 -15.46 -22.68 1.74
C THR A 853 -16.50 -22.31 0.67
N VAL A 854 -16.04 -21.99 -0.56
CA VAL A 854 -16.92 -21.75 -1.71
C VAL A 854 -17.68 -23.03 -2.09
N ARG A 855 -17.02 -24.19 -2.14
CA ARG A 855 -17.65 -25.49 -2.40
C ARG A 855 -18.70 -25.83 -1.35
N ASN A 856 -18.35 -25.69 -0.06
CA ASN A 856 -19.28 -25.86 1.04
C ASN A 856 -20.52 -24.96 0.89
N THR A 857 -20.34 -23.73 0.40
CA THR A 857 -21.43 -22.78 0.13
C THR A 857 -22.34 -23.28 -0.99
N VAL A 858 -21.78 -23.81 -2.07
CA VAL A 858 -22.56 -24.38 -3.19
C VAL A 858 -23.36 -25.60 -2.74
N ASP A 859 -22.75 -26.45 -1.90
CA ASP A 859 -23.38 -27.69 -1.40
C ASP A 859 -24.62 -27.43 -0.53
N THR A 860 -24.81 -26.18 -0.04
CA THR A 860 -26.07 -25.78 0.58
C THR A 860 -27.24 -25.68 -0.40
N GLY A 861 -26.98 -25.63 -1.71
CA GLY A 861 -27.96 -25.50 -2.79
C GLY A 861 -28.03 -24.10 -3.43
N ARG A 862 -27.08 -23.21 -3.12
CA ARG A 862 -27.01 -21.85 -3.69
C ARG A 862 -26.44 -21.86 -5.11
N THR A 863 -26.78 -20.86 -5.90
CA THR A 863 -26.15 -20.62 -7.21
C THR A 863 -24.90 -19.78 -7.00
N VAL A 864 -23.72 -20.33 -7.28
CA VAL A 864 -22.45 -19.59 -7.10
C VAL A 864 -21.71 -19.52 -8.42
N VAL A 865 -21.34 -18.29 -8.78
CA VAL A 865 -20.54 -18.00 -9.96
C VAL A 865 -19.30 -17.28 -9.49
N CYS A 866 -18.13 -17.74 -9.94
CA CYS A 866 -16.90 -17.01 -9.67
C CYS A 866 -16.06 -16.79 -10.91
N THR A 867 -15.41 -15.63 -10.98
CA THR A 867 -14.35 -15.40 -11.96
C THR A 867 -13.07 -16.00 -11.40
N ILE A 868 -12.30 -16.70 -12.24
CA ILE A 868 -10.98 -17.20 -11.85
C ILE A 868 -9.96 -16.87 -12.93
N HIS A 869 -8.80 -16.43 -12.45
CA HIS A 869 -7.64 -16.10 -13.26
C HIS A 869 -6.50 -17.06 -12.89
N GLN A 870 -6.45 -18.19 -13.61
CA GLN A 870 -5.45 -19.26 -13.48
C GLN A 870 -5.52 -20.09 -12.17
N PRO A 871 -6.44 -21.06 -12.08
CA PRO A 871 -6.50 -21.97 -10.95
C PRO A 871 -5.40 -23.04 -11.03
N SER A 872 -4.98 -23.55 -9.87
CA SER A 872 -4.31 -24.85 -9.82
C SER A 872 -5.25 -25.94 -10.33
N ILE A 873 -4.69 -27.08 -10.73
CA ILE A 873 -5.49 -28.19 -11.26
C ILE A 873 -6.50 -28.67 -10.20
N ASP A 874 -6.10 -28.75 -8.94
CA ASP A 874 -6.99 -29.16 -7.84
C ASP A 874 -8.16 -28.19 -7.66
N ILE A 875 -7.92 -26.89 -7.79
CA ILE A 875 -8.99 -25.87 -7.74
C ILE A 875 -9.86 -25.95 -8.99
N PHE A 876 -9.27 -26.19 -10.17
CA PHE A 876 -10.00 -26.32 -11.41
C PHE A 876 -10.96 -27.52 -11.39
N GLU A 877 -10.53 -28.63 -10.82
CA GLU A 877 -11.35 -29.84 -10.67
C GLU A 877 -12.49 -29.69 -9.66
N ALA A 878 -12.45 -28.67 -8.78
CA ALA A 878 -13.55 -28.37 -7.87
C ALA A 878 -14.77 -27.70 -8.58
N PHE A 879 -14.60 -27.23 -9.82
CA PHE A 879 -15.66 -26.64 -10.63
C PHE A 879 -16.51 -27.68 -11.34
N ASP A 880 -17.82 -27.42 -11.40
CA ASP A 880 -18.76 -28.28 -12.11
C ASP A 880 -18.89 -27.85 -13.60
N GLU A 881 -19.06 -26.55 -13.84
CA GLU A 881 -19.25 -25.96 -15.17
C GLU A 881 -18.25 -24.80 -15.40
N VAL A 882 -17.79 -24.63 -16.64
CA VAL A 882 -16.91 -23.52 -17.03
C VAL A 882 -17.51 -22.76 -18.21
N ILE A 883 -17.50 -21.43 -18.10
CA ILE A 883 -17.79 -20.49 -19.18
C ILE A 883 -16.50 -19.79 -19.56
N MET A 884 -16.06 -20.00 -20.80
CA MET A 884 -14.88 -19.33 -21.33
C MET A 884 -15.29 -18.15 -22.21
N ILE A 885 -14.83 -16.95 -21.85
CA ILE A 885 -15.04 -15.73 -22.62
C ILE A 885 -13.76 -15.42 -23.39
N ILE A 886 -13.85 -15.50 -24.70
CA ILE A 886 -12.84 -15.02 -25.65
C ILE A 886 -13.41 -13.76 -26.30
N VAL A 887 -12.56 -12.81 -26.69
CA VAL A 887 -12.89 -11.47 -27.21
C VAL A 887 -13.94 -11.45 -28.35
N GLU A 888 -14.28 -12.61 -28.92
CA GLU A 888 -15.30 -12.78 -29.96
C GLU A 888 -16.30 -13.93 -29.74
N ILE A 889 -16.05 -14.90 -28.84
CA ILE A 889 -16.93 -16.08 -28.67
C ILE A 889 -16.98 -16.51 -27.21
N SER A 890 -18.19 -16.80 -26.72
CA SER A 890 -18.40 -17.43 -25.41
C SER A 890 -18.75 -18.91 -25.59
N PHE A 891 -18.02 -19.80 -24.92
CA PHE A 891 -18.26 -21.24 -24.98
C PHE A 891 -18.66 -21.78 -23.60
N PHE A 892 -19.61 -22.72 -23.60
CA PHE A 892 -20.15 -23.37 -22.41
C PHE A 892 -19.87 -24.88 -22.45
N THR A 893 -19.18 -25.42 -21.45
CA THR A 893 -18.93 -26.87 -21.37
C THR A 893 -18.72 -27.35 -19.93
N HIS A 894 -18.93 -28.64 -19.73
CA HIS A 894 -18.64 -29.32 -18.45
C HIS A 894 -17.14 -29.58 -18.36
N VAL A 895 -16.54 -29.43 -17.17
CA VAL A 895 -15.07 -29.52 -16.97
C VAL A 895 -14.49 -30.83 -17.51
N SER A 896 -15.15 -31.95 -17.24
CA SER A 896 -14.73 -33.29 -17.70
C SER A 896 -14.65 -33.47 -19.23
N LYS A 897 -15.25 -32.58 -20.04
CA LYS A 897 -15.28 -32.68 -21.51
C LYS A 897 -14.37 -31.68 -22.22
N ILE A 898 -13.62 -30.85 -21.49
CA ILE A 898 -12.85 -29.74 -22.08
C ILE A 898 -11.73 -30.22 -23.01
N ASN A 899 -11.02 -31.29 -22.63
CA ASN A 899 -9.91 -31.84 -23.43
C ASN A 899 -10.38 -32.45 -24.76
N ILE A 900 -11.59 -33.02 -24.78
CA ILE A 900 -12.20 -33.58 -26.00
C ILE A 900 -12.58 -32.45 -26.97
N PHE A 901 -12.95 -31.28 -26.44
CA PHE A 901 -13.29 -30.12 -27.25
C PHE A 901 -12.05 -29.41 -27.80
N LEU A 902 -11.07 -29.11 -26.94
CA LEU A 902 -9.82 -28.44 -27.36
C LEU A 902 -9.04 -29.25 -28.40
N SER A 903 -9.02 -30.59 -28.28
CA SER A 903 -8.40 -31.48 -29.27
C SER A 903 -9.13 -31.49 -30.61
N ARG A 904 -10.45 -31.25 -30.64
CA ARG A 904 -11.25 -31.17 -31.88
C ARG A 904 -11.25 -29.77 -32.51
N SER A 905 -10.91 -28.72 -31.77
CA SER A 905 -10.82 -27.36 -32.29
C SER A 905 -9.42 -26.97 -32.77
N CYS A 906 -8.38 -27.70 -32.36
CA CYS A 906 -7.01 -27.54 -32.88
C CYS A 906 -6.71 -28.40 -34.11
N SER A 907 -7.61 -29.33 -34.47
CA SER A 907 -7.64 -30.02 -35.76
C SER A 907 -8.53 -29.28 -36.74
#